data_AF-A0A956R8M3-F1
#
_entry.id   AF-A0A956R8M3-F1
#
_cell.length_a   1.000
_cell.length_b   1.000
_cell.length_c   1.000
_cell.angle_alpha   90.00
_cell.angle_beta   90.00
_cell.angle_gamma   90.00
#
_symmetry.space_group_name_H-M   'P 1'
#
loop_
_entity.id
_entity.type
_entity.pdbx_description
1 polymer ?
#
loop_
_entity_poly.entity_id
_entity_poly.type
_entity_poly.pdbx_seq_one_letter_code
_entity_poly.pdbx_strand_id
1 'polypeptide(L)'
;SGAPSHSTEEPAGAPADRPPPAPDSPFEALARSEARLDVLRRRFLALPAAAQAQLFEVHARRIREAEAEAVAKADAAAKAKAEAEAEAKAKAELDAMAEAEISSAEAEAEAAKAERVKALEEARLARTEAKRILAEERARLLQIKEDQAHYEAQLKRREADYTSDEALEWTSRVSKLPDELFGEALERRADELYEGIRVDLARSRTRLKEQLQHIREPGEGIPRVGEGLDSDLADDFDRGEISELREGLRAREQELLALERTISWTLAKELRDDVEALNDARLNLLSMASPELQSEVTGFGPSGREQVRRELDQISVVLGFHVLKLPRYKDELLQLLADSPFLVAVGVVQLLLVMLGLWWWRRRWPGLLRRLRQLLARRRPLTRGARASLVGLWYLDRTRRPLELLAALWIALRLVGGIDAFDSFPELVLLWIIVRWILIGMAVILLLDAIAARDTMAQRQGQSDTSTLRIHSLRVVGINVIAVGLVLSLTAELVGHGAIYRWVISTCWLLSVPVALYLVHRWRPIIAERMAEHPEQGAFVVWVRERQTGWIRFVAATAAAGYLLAQGVGRWTMRRLGGLETTRRVLAYLFRREVAKQAAATAAAEHSLTRIDPACYSTFDPEHYERKPIEEVGKGQLDAVVTLIESPRSTLSAVIGERGKGKTSFLRRLEQRMGPERIKVVSCPEIGLEGLMLRIAALTGDREATGPALAEALRDDGLRTRARPDGDQAAWEVWAAHTGDLPRPLAEPELRAVEAAVQQLHAHEAALRGGELDALAQARPAIRRAQQDIRDALRDLHRRLLRG
;
A
#
# COMPACT_ATOMS: atom_id res chain seq x y z
N SER A 1 67.60 -54.65 -7.70
CA SER A 1 67.32 -53.46 -8.53
C SER A 1 65.86 -53.57 -8.95
N GLY A 2 64.91 -52.69 -8.68
CA GLY A 2 64.89 -51.30 -8.22
C GLY A 2 63.60 -50.68 -8.77
N ALA A 3 63.05 -49.68 -8.05
CA ALA A 3 61.95 -48.76 -8.40
C ALA A 3 60.49 -49.11 -7.99
N PRO A 4 59.82 -48.24 -7.20
CA PRO A 4 58.41 -48.32 -6.83
C PRO A 4 57.50 -47.32 -7.58
N SER A 5 56.19 -47.57 -7.49
CA SER A 5 55.08 -46.79 -8.04
C SER A 5 54.49 -45.79 -7.02
N HIS A 6 54.06 -44.64 -7.52
CA HIS A 6 53.27 -43.63 -6.79
C HIS A 6 51.81 -43.65 -7.27
N SER A 7 50.88 -43.55 -6.31
CA SER A 7 49.47 -43.21 -6.52
C SER A 7 49.06 -42.12 -5.54
N THR A 8 48.28 -41.15 -6.03
CA THR A 8 47.91 -39.88 -5.39
C THR A 8 46.46 -39.94 -4.93
N GLU A 9 46.18 -39.68 -3.66
CA GLU A 9 44.83 -39.47 -3.10
C GLU A 9 44.66 -38.03 -2.57
N GLU A 10 43.48 -37.48 -2.82
CA GLU A 10 42.95 -36.15 -2.47
C GLU A 10 42.67 -35.99 -0.96
N PRO A 11 42.81 -34.78 -0.36
CA PRO A 11 42.50 -34.59 1.06
C PRO A 11 41.01 -34.32 1.31
N ALA A 12 40.41 -35.12 2.20
CA ALA A 12 39.04 -35.00 2.69
C ALA A 12 38.81 -33.75 3.58
N GLY A 13 37.63 -33.14 3.44
CA GLY A 13 37.17 -31.99 4.22
C GLY A 13 36.87 -32.32 5.69
N ALA A 14 37.08 -31.32 6.55
CA ALA A 14 36.84 -31.38 7.99
C ALA A 14 35.35 -31.60 8.35
N PRO A 15 35.02 -32.41 9.38
CA PRO A 15 33.65 -32.66 9.80
C PRO A 15 33.07 -31.48 10.58
N ALA A 16 31.78 -31.19 10.36
CA ALA A 16 30.99 -30.24 11.13
C ALA A 16 30.65 -30.82 12.52
N ASP A 17 30.98 -30.09 13.58
CA ASP A 17 30.63 -30.42 14.97
C ASP A 17 29.10 -30.55 15.13
N ARG A 18 28.64 -31.76 15.49
CA ARG A 18 27.30 -31.94 16.06
C ARG A 18 27.32 -31.49 17.52
N PRO A 19 26.30 -30.77 18.01
CA PRO A 19 26.19 -30.46 19.43
C PRO A 19 26.04 -31.75 20.24
N PRO A 20 26.71 -31.86 21.42
CA PRO A 20 26.61 -33.04 22.27
C PRO A 20 25.17 -33.20 22.82
N PRO A 21 24.73 -34.44 23.13
CA PRO A 21 23.40 -34.72 23.66
C PRO A 21 23.14 -33.98 24.98
N ALA A 22 21.88 -33.67 25.30
CA ALA A 22 21.49 -33.00 26.55
C ALA A 22 21.90 -33.85 27.78
N PRO A 23 22.31 -33.24 28.91
CA PRO A 23 22.72 -33.99 30.10
C PRO A 23 21.52 -34.62 30.81
N ASP A 24 21.67 -35.87 31.26
CA ASP A 24 20.59 -36.65 31.87
C ASP A 24 20.43 -36.37 33.38
N SER A 25 21.35 -35.62 34.00
CA SER A 25 21.24 -35.21 35.40
C SER A 25 21.77 -33.79 35.68
N PRO A 26 21.28 -33.12 36.75
CA PRO A 26 21.78 -31.81 37.18
C PRO A 26 23.28 -31.80 37.50
N PHE A 27 23.81 -32.90 38.06
CA PHE A 27 25.24 -33.04 38.35
C PHE A 27 26.08 -33.12 37.08
N GLU A 28 25.60 -33.81 36.06
CA GLU A 28 26.28 -33.89 34.77
C GLU A 28 26.21 -32.55 34.01
N ALA A 29 25.11 -31.82 34.14
CA ALA A 29 24.98 -30.46 33.63
C ALA A 29 25.98 -29.51 34.31
N LEU A 30 26.15 -29.62 35.63
CA LEU A 30 27.12 -28.84 36.41
C LEU A 30 28.55 -29.16 35.96
N ALA A 31 28.92 -30.44 35.90
CA ALA A 31 30.25 -30.88 35.47
C ALA A 31 30.59 -30.43 34.03
N ARG A 32 29.62 -30.48 33.11
CA ARG A 32 29.78 -29.97 31.74
C ARG A 32 29.92 -28.46 31.71
N SER A 33 29.20 -27.75 32.58
CA SER A 33 29.34 -26.29 32.70
C SER A 33 30.72 -25.89 33.23
N GLU A 34 31.25 -26.61 34.22
CA GLU A 34 32.59 -26.42 34.77
C GLU A 34 33.67 -26.69 33.72
N ALA A 35 33.58 -27.82 33.01
CA ALA A 35 34.50 -28.16 31.93
C ALA A 35 34.49 -27.11 30.82
N ARG A 36 33.31 -26.60 30.45
CA ARG A 36 33.16 -25.52 29.46
C ARG A 36 33.74 -24.21 29.97
N LEU A 37 33.55 -23.89 31.24
CA LEU A 37 34.08 -22.69 31.88
C LEU A 37 35.62 -22.72 31.93
N ASP A 38 36.20 -23.89 32.20
CA ASP A 38 37.65 -24.09 32.16
C ASP A 38 38.23 -23.98 30.75
N VAL A 39 37.55 -24.50 29.72
CA VAL A 39 37.94 -24.29 28.32
C VAL A 39 37.90 -22.79 27.96
N LEU A 40 36.86 -22.08 28.39
CA LEU A 40 36.73 -20.63 28.17
C LEU A 40 37.80 -19.84 28.94
N ARG A 41 38.15 -20.23 30.16
CA ARG A 41 39.25 -19.64 30.95
C ARG A 41 40.58 -19.81 30.24
N ARG A 42 40.90 -21.01 29.76
CA ARG A 42 42.14 -21.26 29.01
C ARG A 42 42.19 -20.43 27.72
N ARG A 43 41.07 -20.37 26.99
CA ARG A 43 40.97 -19.56 25.77
C ARG A 43 41.10 -18.06 26.04
N PHE A 44 40.56 -17.59 27.17
CA PHE A 44 40.69 -16.21 27.62
C PHE A 44 42.14 -15.86 28.00
N LEU A 45 42.80 -16.72 28.79
CA LEU A 45 44.21 -16.54 29.17
C LEU A 45 45.17 -16.58 27.97
N ALA A 46 44.79 -17.29 26.90
CA ALA A 46 45.56 -17.34 25.65
C ALA A 46 45.40 -16.09 24.76
N LEU A 47 44.48 -15.17 25.07
CA LEU A 47 44.32 -13.92 24.30
C LEU A 47 45.43 -12.90 24.64
N PRO A 48 45.83 -12.03 23.70
CA PRO A 48 46.74 -10.92 23.99
C PRO A 48 46.15 -9.98 25.06
N ALA A 49 46.99 -9.36 25.88
CA ALA A 49 46.56 -8.50 26.99
C ALA A 49 45.59 -7.37 26.58
N ALA A 50 45.77 -6.80 25.38
CA ALA A 50 44.86 -5.78 24.83
C ALA A 50 43.44 -6.34 24.54
N ALA A 51 43.33 -7.59 24.08
CA ALA A 51 42.04 -8.24 23.83
C ALA A 51 41.35 -8.70 25.13
N GLN A 52 42.13 -9.10 26.14
CA GLN A 52 41.60 -9.39 27.48
C GLN A 52 41.02 -8.13 28.13
N ALA A 53 41.73 -6.99 28.03
CA ALA A 53 41.26 -5.70 28.55
C ALA A 53 39.94 -5.25 27.89
N GLN A 54 39.82 -5.39 26.55
CA GLN A 54 38.56 -5.10 25.84
C GLN A 54 37.40 -5.99 26.28
N LEU A 55 37.64 -7.28 26.53
CA LEU A 55 36.60 -8.19 27.02
C LEU A 55 36.16 -7.85 28.45
N PHE A 56 37.09 -7.46 29.32
CA PHE A 56 36.75 -6.96 30.66
C PHE A 56 35.93 -5.67 30.59
N GLU A 57 36.25 -4.75 29.70
CA GLU A 57 35.50 -3.51 29.51
C GLU A 57 34.07 -3.78 29.00
N VAL A 58 33.92 -4.70 28.04
CA VAL A 58 32.61 -5.16 27.54
C VAL A 58 31.81 -5.87 28.64
N HIS A 59 32.46 -6.69 29.47
CA HIS A 59 31.80 -7.38 30.57
C HIS A 59 31.37 -6.42 31.69
N ALA A 60 32.25 -5.49 32.09
CA ALA A 60 31.93 -4.44 33.06
C ALA A 60 30.84 -3.49 32.55
N ARG A 61 30.76 -3.25 31.24
CA ARG A 61 29.65 -2.52 30.62
C ARG A 61 28.35 -3.31 30.71
N ARG A 62 28.35 -4.61 30.41
CA ARG A 62 27.16 -5.48 30.53
C ARG A 62 26.66 -5.61 31.96
N ILE A 63 27.55 -5.71 32.95
CA ILE A 63 27.18 -5.72 34.37
C ILE A 63 26.50 -4.41 34.73
N ARG A 64 27.07 -3.26 34.35
CA ARG A 64 26.45 -1.95 34.59
C ARG A 64 25.11 -1.78 33.88
N GLU A 65 24.97 -2.28 32.65
CA GLU A 65 23.70 -2.28 31.90
C GLU A 65 22.65 -3.17 32.58
N ALA A 66 23.03 -4.36 33.07
CA ALA A 66 22.14 -5.28 33.77
C ALA A 66 21.74 -4.77 35.17
N GLU A 67 22.67 -4.17 35.92
CA GLU A 67 22.39 -3.51 37.19
C GLU A 67 21.45 -2.31 37.00
N ALA A 68 21.68 -1.50 35.96
CA ALA A 68 20.78 -0.40 35.61
C ALA A 68 19.38 -0.88 35.20
N GLU A 69 19.29 -1.98 34.45
CA GLU A 69 18.01 -2.60 34.08
C GLU A 69 17.28 -3.18 35.31
N ALA A 70 18.00 -3.80 36.23
CA ALA A 70 17.44 -4.33 37.48
C ALA A 70 16.93 -3.22 38.40
N VAL A 71 17.69 -2.12 38.54
CA VAL A 71 17.25 -0.93 39.28
C VAL A 71 16.03 -0.29 38.61
N ALA A 72 16.03 -0.14 37.28
CA ALA A 72 14.87 0.40 36.56
C ALA A 72 13.61 -0.49 36.70
N LYS A 73 13.76 -1.82 36.70
CA LYS A 73 12.65 -2.77 36.96
C LYS A 73 12.16 -2.67 38.40
N ALA A 74 13.06 -2.53 39.38
CA ALA A 74 12.70 -2.35 40.78
C ALA A 74 11.97 -1.02 41.02
N ASP A 75 12.44 0.07 40.41
CA ASP A 75 11.81 1.38 40.48
C ASP A 75 10.43 1.38 39.80
N ALA A 76 10.30 0.71 38.65
CA ALA A 76 9.02 0.53 37.96
C ALA A 76 8.03 -0.31 38.79
N ALA A 77 8.50 -1.39 39.42
CA ALA A 77 7.68 -2.22 40.30
C ALA A 77 7.25 -1.46 41.56
N ALA A 78 8.14 -0.65 42.15
CA ALA A 78 7.82 0.20 43.28
C ALA A 78 6.79 1.29 42.91
N LYS A 79 6.93 1.90 41.71
CA LYS A 79 5.97 2.87 41.19
C LYS A 79 4.60 2.24 40.93
N ALA A 80 4.56 1.08 40.28
CA ALA A 80 3.32 0.35 40.02
C ALA A 80 2.62 -0.07 41.32
N LYS A 81 3.39 -0.47 42.35
CA LYS A 81 2.84 -0.78 43.67
C LYS A 81 2.25 0.47 44.35
N ALA A 82 2.94 1.60 44.28
CA ALA A 82 2.45 2.86 44.84
C ALA A 82 1.19 3.37 44.11
N GLU A 83 1.14 3.23 42.78
CA GLU A 83 -0.06 3.55 41.98
C GLU A 83 -1.23 2.64 42.37
N ALA A 84 -1.01 1.32 42.49
CA ALA A 84 -2.04 0.38 42.92
C ALA A 84 -2.55 0.63 44.35
N GLU A 85 -1.66 0.99 45.29
CA GLU A 85 -2.06 1.38 46.65
C GLU A 85 -2.87 2.69 46.66
N ALA A 86 -2.54 3.65 45.79
CA ALA A 86 -3.29 4.90 45.64
C ALA A 86 -4.68 4.66 45.03
N GLU A 87 -4.77 3.83 43.99
CA GLU A 87 -6.04 3.42 43.37
C GLU A 87 -6.93 2.64 44.34
N ALA A 88 -6.36 1.71 45.10
CA ALA A 88 -7.09 0.96 46.12
C ALA A 88 -7.65 1.87 47.21
N LYS A 89 -6.88 2.89 47.63
CA LYS A 89 -7.34 3.88 48.60
C LYS A 89 -8.45 4.77 48.02
N ALA A 90 -8.31 5.22 46.76
CA ALA A 90 -9.33 6.02 46.09
C ALA A 90 -10.64 5.22 45.91
N LYS A 91 -10.55 3.93 45.56
CA LYS A 91 -11.70 3.02 45.49
C LYS A 91 -12.38 2.87 46.86
N ALA A 92 -11.61 2.64 47.92
CA ALA A 92 -12.16 2.55 49.28
C ALA A 92 -12.84 3.84 49.76
N GLU A 93 -12.32 5.01 49.39
CA GLU A 93 -12.97 6.30 49.68
C GLU A 93 -14.29 6.45 48.90
N LEU A 94 -14.33 6.04 47.63
CA LEU A 94 -15.56 6.04 46.81
C LEU A 94 -16.62 5.06 47.35
N ASP A 95 -16.21 3.85 47.73
CA ASP A 95 -17.11 2.84 48.31
C ASP A 95 -17.73 3.36 49.62
N ALA A 96 -16.92 4.01 50.48
CA ALA A 96 -17.40 4.62 51.72
C ALA A 96 -18.38 5.79 51.47
N MET A 97 -18.15 6.59 50.42
CA MET A 97 -19.09 7.64 50.01
C MET A 97 -20.41 7.03 49.50
N ALA A 98 -20.35 5.98 48.68
CA ALA A 98 -21.52 5.29 48.18
C ALA A 98 -22.36 4.68 49.31
N GLU A 99 -21.71 4.02 50.29
CA GLU A 99 -22.38 3.49 51.49
C GLU A 99 -23.07 4.59 52.30
N ALA A 100 -22.41 5.73 52.49
CA ALA A 100 -23.00 6.87 53.20
C ALA A 100 -24.25 7.41 52.47
N GLU A 101 -24.21 7.48 51.14
CA GLU A 101 -25.34 7.92 50.33
C GLU A 101 -26.50 6.91 50.36
N ILE A 102 -26.22 5.60 50.29
CA ILE A 102 -27.22 4.53 50.44
C ILE A 102 -27.88 4.64 51.81
N SER A 103 -27.09 4.80 52.88
CA SER A 103 -27.60 4.96 54.24
C SER A 103 -28.47 6.20 54.39
N SER A 104 -28.13 7.31 53.72
CA SER A 104 -28.95 8.53 53.75
C SER A 104 -30.32 8.35 53.10
N ALA A 105 -30.38 7.63 51.97
CA ALA A 105 -31.63 7.34 51.27
C ALA A 105 -32.52 6.38 52.08
N GLU A 106 -31.94 5.38 52.75
CA GLU A 106 -32.68 4.51 53.66
C GLU A 106 -33.21 5.23 54.90
N ALA A 107 -32.45 6.20 55.44
CA ALA A 107 -32.90 7.03 56.54
C ALA A 107 -34.09 7.93 56.14
N GLU A 108 -34.10 8.45 54.91
CA GLU A 108 -35.24 9.19 54.36
C GLU A 108 -36.49 8.31 54.20
N ALA A 109 -36.32 7.06 53.76
CA ALA A 109 -37.42 6.10 53.66
C ALA A 109 -38.07 5.81 55.04
N GLU A 110 -37.26 5.57 56.08
CA GLU A 110 -37.78 5.35 57.44
C GLU A 110 -38.44 6.61 58.04
N ALA A 111 -37.94 7.81 57.71
CA ALA A 111 -38.58 9.07 58.10
C ALA A 111 -39.96 9.23 57.43
N ALA A 112 -40.06 8.96 56.13
CA ALA A 112 -41.33 9.02 55.39
C ALA A 112 -42.36 8.02 55.92
N LYS A 113 -41.92 6.81 56.27
CA LYS A 113 -42.75 5.78 56.92
C LYS A 113 -43.27 6.22 58.29
N ALA A 114 -42.44 6.87 59.11
CA ALA A 114 -42.87 7.40 60.40
C ALA A 114 -43.92 8.52 60.25
N GLU A 115 -43.77 9.39 59.24
CA GLU A 115 -44.78 10.40 58.89
C GLU A 115 -46.07 9.77 58.36
N ARG A 116 -45.97 8.71 57.55
CA ARG A 116 -47.11 7.97 57.02
C ARG A 116 -47.97 7.36 58.13
N VAL A 117 -47.34 6.79 59.16
CA VAL A 117 -48.06 6.23 60.32
C VAL A 117 -48.84 7.33 61.05
N LYS A 118 -48.25 8.52 61.25
CA LYS A 118 -48.93 9.67 61.84
C LYS A 118 -50.13 10.13 60.99
N ALA A 119 -49.97 10.23 59.67
CA ALA A 119 -51.05 10.61 58.76
C ALA A 119 -52.22 9.60 58.78
N LEU A 120 -51.93 8.29 58.89
CA LEU A 120 -52.96 7.26 59.05
C LEU A 120 -53.69 7.34 60.41
N GLU A 121 -52.99 7.69 61.48
CA GLU A 121 -53.60 7.95 62.79
C GLU A 121 -54.50 9.19 62.75
N GLU A 122 -54.07 10.27 62.08
CA GLU A 122 -54.88 11.47 61.84
C GLU A 122 -56.15 11.15 61.03
N ALA A 123 -56.03 10.31 59.99
CA ALA A 123 -57.17 9.84 59.21
C ALA A 123 -58.19 9.07 60.07
N ARG A 124 -57.71 8.23 61.00
CA ARG A 124 -58.58 7.48 61.95
C ARG A 124 -59.28 8.39 62.95
N LEU A 125 -58.62 9.47 63.37
CA LEU A 125 -59.14 10.44 64.35
C LEU A 125 -59.98 11.55 63.70
N ALA A 126 -60.04 11.62 62.37
CA ALA A 126 -60.74 12.65 61.64
C ALA A 126 -62.27 12.60 61.86
N ARG A 127 -62.84 13.74 62.26
CA ARG A 127 -64.29 13.87 62.54
C ARG A 127 -65.15 14.14 61.30
N THR A 128 -64.53 14.38 60.14
CA THR A 128 -65.19 14.76 58.89
C THR A 128 -64.61 13.96 57.73
N GLU A 129 -65.45 13.56 56.78
CA GLU A 129 -65.05 12.78 55.60
C GLU A 129 -63.96 13.48 54.76
N ALA A 130 -64.06 14.80 54.56
CA ALA A 130 -63.04 15.57 53.85
C ALA A 130 -61.65 15.49 54.51
N LYS A 131 -61.56 15.66 55.85
CA LYS A 131 -60.29 15.52 56.59
C LYS A 131 -59.74 14.09 56.55
N ARG A 132 -60.61 13.08 56.53
CA ARG A 132 -60.21 11.68 56.37
C ARG A 132 -59.57 11.47 54.99
N ILE A 133 -60.23 11.94 53.91
CA ILE A 133 -59.72 11.83 52.54
C ILE A 133 -58.37 12.56 52.38
N LEU A 134 -58.23 13.77 52.94
CA LEU A 134 -56.97 14.52 52.89
C LEU A 134 -55.84 13.81 53.65
N ALA A 135 -56.12 13.24 54.82
CA ALA A 135 -55.13 12.49 55.60
C ALA A 135 -54.77 11.14 54.95
N GLU A 136 -55.72 10.46 54.29
CA GLU A 136 -55.49 9.26 53.49
C GLU A 136 -54.65 9.56 52.24
N GLU A 137 -54.93 10.65 51.53
CA GLU A 137 -54.11 11.09 50.39
C GLU A 137 -52.70 11.48 50.85
N ARG A 138 -52.55 12.17 51.98
CA ARG A 138 -51.22 12.44 52.58
C ARG A 138 -50.48 11.16 52.91
N ALA A 139 -51.14 10.17 53.51
CA ALA A 139 -50.54 8.87 53.81
C ALA A 139 -50.11 8.11 52.53
N ARG A 140 -50.91 8.18 51.47
CA ARG A 140 -50.59 7.62 50.15
C ARG A 140 -49.37 8.31 49.53
N LEU A 141 -49.31 9.65 49.53
CA LEU A 141 -48.17 10.40 49.01
C LEU A 141 -46.89 10.10 49.80
N LEU A 142 -46.97 9.96 51.13
CA LEU A 142 -45.84 9.55 51.97
C LEU A 142 -45.39 8.11 51.71
N GLN A 143 -46.31 7.21 51.34
CA GLN A 143 -45.93 5.87 50.86
C GLN A 143 -45.14 5.96 49.55
N ILE A 144 -45.57 6.81 48.61
CA ILE A 144 -44.84 7.03 47.36
C ILE A 144 -43.46 7.63 47.64
N LYS A 145 -43.34 8.52 48.63
CA LYS A 145 -42.05 9.05 49.10
C LYS A 145 -41.13 7.95 49.66
N GLU A 146 -41.68 7.08 50.52
CA GLU A 146 -41.00 5.90 51.07
C GLU A 146 -40.49 4.99 49.93
N ASP A 147 -41.36 4.68 48.96
CA ASP A 147 -41.02 3.84 47.81
C ASP A 147 -39.96 4.50 46.90
N GLN A 148 -40.03 5.82 46.67
CA GLN A 148 -39.05 6.59 45.88
C GLN A 148 -37.66 6.59 46.53
N ALA A 149 -37.58 6.76 47.86
CA ALA A 149 -36.32 6.72 48.60
C ALA A 149 -35.71 5.30 48.61
N HIS A 150 -36.53 4.26 48.74
CA HIS A 150 -36.06 2.88 48.57
C HIS A 150 -35.54 2.60 47.17
N TYR A 151 -36.22 3.12 46.14
CA TYR A 151 -35.78 2.98 44.76
C TYR A 151 -34.43 3.68 44.51
N GLU A 152 -34.23 4.88 45.05
CA GLU A 152 -32.93 5.56 45.01
C GLU A 152 -31.82 4.75 45.68
N ALA A 153 -32.06 4.23 46.89
CA ALA A 153 -31.10 3.39 47.58
C ALA A 153 -30.75 2.13 46.77
N GLN A 154 -31.73 1.54 46.08
CA GLN A 154 -31.52 0.41 45.18
C GLN A 154 -30.68 0.78 43.95
N LEU A 155 -30.92 1.95 43.35
CA LEU A 155 -30.11 2.43 42.21
C LEU A 155 -28.66 2.63 42.62
N LYS A 156 -28.41 3.30 43.75
CA LYS A 156 -27.05 3.53 44.27
C LYS A 156 -26.35 2.23 44.66
N ARG A 157 -27.09 1.28 45.26
CA ARG A 157 -26.58 -0.08 45.51
C ARG A 157 -26.15 -0.77 44.22
N ARG A 158 -26.96 -0.71 43.17
CA ARG A 158 -26.60 -1.32 41.87
C ARG A 158 -25.33 -0.73 41.27
N GLU A 159 -25.12 0.58 41.44
CA GLU A 159 -23.89 1.26 41.02
C GLU A 159 -22.69 0.79 41.84
N ALA A 160 -22.82 0.74 43.17
CA ALA A 160 -21.74 0.34 44.08
C ALA A 160 -21.40 -1.16 44.02
N ASP A 161 -22.40 -2.03 43.88
CA ASP A 161 -22.23 -3.49 43.80
C ASP A 161 -21.54 -3.91 42.50
N TYR A 162 -21.53 -3.03 41.49
CA TYR A 162 -20.86 -3.32 40.24
C TYR A 162 -19.35 -3.09 40.35
N THR A 163 -18.60 -4.19 40.36
CA THR A 163 -17.14 -4.16 40.30
C THR A 163 -16.63 -4.95 39.10
N SER A 164 -15.78 -4.31 38.27
CA SER A 164 -15.08 -4.90 37.10
C SER A 164 -14.00 -5.95 37.47
N ASP A 165 -13.96 -6.39 38.74
CA ASP A 165 -12.90 -7.22 39.30
C ASP A 165 -12.71 -8.54 38.52
N GLU A 166 -13.79 -9.14 38.00
CA GLU A 166 -13.74 -10.40 37.23
C GLU A 166 -12.95 -10.25 35.90
N ALA A 167 -13.17 -9.16 35.16
CA ALA A 167 -12.47 -8.90 33.90
C ALA A 167 -10.99 -8.58 34.13
N LEU A 168 -10.69 -7.74 35.13
CA LEU A 168 -9.32 -7.41 35.52
C LEU A 168 -8.54 -8.63 36.00
N GLU A 169 -9.18 -9.51 36.77
CA GLU A 169 -8.56 -10.72 37.24
C GLU A 169 -8.20 -11.64 36.06
N TRP A 170 -9.10 -11.83 35.11
CA TRP A 170 -8.82 -12.60 33.89
C TRP A 170 -7.66 -12.00 33.08
N THR A 171 -7.65 -10.69 32.86
CA THR A 171 -6.57 -10.02 32.11
C THR A 171 -5.22 -10.20 32.83
N SER A 172 -5.18 -10.03 34.15
CA SER A 172 -3.98 -10.25 34.99
C SER A 172 -3.50 -11.71 34.97
N ARG A 173 -4.43 -12.67 35.08
CA ARG A 173 -4.10 -14.11 35.01
C ARG A 173 -3.52 -14.46 33.64
N VAL A 174 -4.14 -13.99 32.56
CA VAL A 174 -3.72 -14.30 31.18
C VAL A 174 -2.39 -13.64 30.83
N SER A 175 -2.16 -12.40 31.27
CA SER A 175 -0.90 -11.70 30.96
C SER A 175 0.33 -12.32 31.63
N LYS A 176 0.17 -12.99 32.78
CA LYS A 176 1.27 -13.61 33.54
C LYS A 176 1.65 -15.01 33.07
N LEU A 177 0.74 -15.73 32.43
CA LEU A 177 0.97 -17.09 31.91
C LEU A 177 2.26 -17.25 31.10
N PRO A 178 2.58 -16.41 30.10
CA PRO A 178 3.79 -16.58 29.29
C PRO A 178 5.10 -16.29 30.03
N ASP A 179 5.05 -15.59 31.17
CA ASP A 179 6.23 -15.36 32.01
C ASP A 179 6.50 -16.55 32.96
N GLU A 180 5.44 -17.29 33.33
CA GLU A 180 5.51 -18.40 34.29
C GLU A 180 5.71 -19.76 33.62
N LEU A 181 5.15 -19.97 32.43
CA LEU A 181 5.08 -21.27 31.75
C LEU A 181 5.54 -21.17 30.29
N PHE A 182 6.17 -22.24 29.78
CA PHE A 182 6.65 -22.33 28.40
C PHE A 182 6.31 -23.67 27.76
N GLY A 183 6.13 -23.68 26.43
CA GLY A 183 5.88 -24.90 25.64
C GLY A 183 4.59 -25.62 26.02
N GLU A 184 4.62 -26.96 26.06
CA GLU A 184 3.43 -27.79 26.31
C GLU A 184 2.72 -27.53 27.64
N ALA A 185 3.45 -27.05 28.66
CA ALA A 185 2.86 -26.70 29.95
C ALA A 185 2.00 -25.43 29.87
N LEU A 186 2.42 -24.46 29.07
CA LEU A 186 1.65 -23.25 28.78
C LEU A 186 0.39 -23.61 27.99
N GLU A 187 0.52 -24.43 26.94
CA GLU A 187 -0.60 -24.86 26.09
C GLU A 187 -1.68 -25.59 26.90
N ARG A 188 -1.29 -26.54 27.75
CA ARG A 188 -2.26 -27.27 28.60
C ARG A 188 -2.98 -26.34 29.57
N ARG A 189 -2.25 -25.40 30.19
CA ARG A 189 -2.84 -24.44 31.13
C ARG A 189 -3.78 -23.48 30.41
N ALA A 190 -3.42 -23.05 29.21
CA ALA A 190 -4.28 -22.24 28.35
C ALA A 190 -5.57 -23.00 28.01
N ASP A 191 -5.48 -24.26 27.60
CA ASP A 191 -6.66 -25.07 27.26
C ASP A 191 -7.62 -25.23 28.46
N GLU A 192 -7.09 -25.47 29.67
CA GLU A 192 -7.88 -25.57 30.90
C GLU A 192 -8.66 -24.28 31.22
N LEU A 193 -8.02 -23.12 31.02
CA LEU A 193 -8.59 -21.81 31.34
C LEU A 193 -9.59 -21.32 30.28
N TYR A 194 -9.52 -21.87 29.05
CA TYR A 194 -10.29 -21.39 27.92
C TYR A 194 -11.82 -21.53 28.10
N GLU A 195 -12.30 -22.61 28.71
CA GLU A 195 -13.74 -22.75 28.97
C GLU A 195 -14.22 -21.83 30.09
N GLY A 196 -13.39 -21.56 31.10
CA GLY A 196 -13.72 -20.65 32.20
C GLY A 196 -14.03 -19.24 31.68
N ILE A 197 -13.10 -18.66 30.89
CA ILE A 197 -13.28 -17.32 30.33
C ILE A 197 -14.47 -17.24 29.37
N ARG A 198 -14.81 -18.34 28.69
CA ARG A 198 -15.99 -18.39 27.82
C ARG A 198 -17.31 -18.29 28.60
N VAL A 199 -17.38 -18.92 29.76
CA VAL A 199 -18.55 -18.87 30.64
C VAL A 199 -18.75 -17.45 31.18
N ASP A 200 -17.68 -16.83 31.68
CA ASP A 200 -17.75 -15.49 32.26
C ASP A 200 -18.05 -14.43 31.17
N LEU A 201 -17.45 -14.56 29.98
CA LEU A 201 -17.80 -13.72 28.82
C LEU A 201 -19.27 -13.88 28.38
N ALA A 202 -19.85 -15.08 28.48
CA ALA A 202 -21.27 -15.27 28.20
C ALA A 202 -22.17 -14.59 29.25
N ARG A 203 -21.76 -14.63 30.52
CA ARG A 203 -22.46 -13.94 31.63
C ARG A 203 -22.42 -12.42 31.43
N SER A 204 -21.25 -11.83 31.17
CA SER A 204 -21.11 -10.38 30.95
C SER A 204 -21.89 -9.89 29.73
N ARG A 205 -21.91 -10.66 28.63
CA ARG A 205 -22.76 -10.34 27.46
C ARG A 205 -24.25 -10.33 27.79
N THR A 206 -24.70 -11.26 28.63
CA THR A 206 -26.11 -11.35 29.04
C THR A 206 -26.47 -10.16 29.92
N ARG A 207 -25.63 -9.81 30.90
CA ARG A 207 -25.78 -8.62 31.75
C ARG A 207 -25.82 -7.32 30.92
N LEU A 208 -24.91 -7.17 29.96
CA LEU A 208 -24.91 -6.02 29.06
C LEU A 208 -26.21 -5.96 28.25
N LYS A 209 -26.69 -7.08 27.72
CA LYS A 209 -27.94 -7.12 26.96
C LYS A 209 -29.15 -6.73 27.81
N GLU A 210 -29.25 -7.23 29.04
CA GLU A 210 -30.29 -6.84 30.01
C GLU A 210 -30.21 -5.34 30.32
N GLN A 211 -29.00 -4.82 30.52
CA GLN A 211 -28.80 -3.40 30.79
C GLN A 211 -29.17 -2.50 29.60
N LEU A 212 -28.85 -2.92 28.38
CA LEU A 212 -29.28 -2.22 27.16
C LEU A 212 -30.81 -2.25 26.99
N GLN A 213 -31.48 -3.28 27.49
CA GLN A 213 -32.94 -3.35 27.50
C GLN A 213 -33.51 -2.36 28.53
N HIS A 214 -32.95 -2.29 29.73
CA HIS A 214 -33.32 -1.28 30.73
C HIS A 214 -33.17 0.15 30.21
N ILE A 215 -32.11 0.45 29.45
CA ILE A 215 -31.92 1.78 28.83
C ILE A 215 -33.03 2.11 27.80
N ARG A 216 -33.57 1.11 27.11
CA ARG A 216 -34.65 1.31 26.12
C ARG A 216 -36.00 1.60 26.78
N GLU A 217 -36.24 1.04 27.95
CA GLU A 217 -37.50 1.12 28.69
C GLU A 217 -37.26 1.79 30.07
N PRO A 218 -36.89 3.08 30.11
CA PRO A 218 -36.57 3.75 31.36
C PRO A 218 -37.81 3.98 32.24
N GLY A 219 -37.66 3.92 33.56
CA GLY A 219 -38.70 4.27 34.52
C GLY A 219 -39.81 3.24 34.70
N GLU A 220 -39.59 1.97 34.33
CA GLU A 220 -40.54 0.87 34.58
C GLU A 220 -40.71 0.58 36.09
N GLY A 221 -39.67 0.86 36.90
CA GLY A 221 -39.67 0.62 38.35
C GLY A 221 -39.90 1.84 39.24
N ILE A 222 -40.07 3.04 38.69
CA ILE A 222 -40.17 4.27 39.47
C ILE A 222 -41.60 4.46 40.02
N PRO A 223 -41.77 4.59 41.35
CA PRO A 223 -43.08 4.88 41.96
C PRO A 223 -43.62 6.24 41.50
N ARG A 224 -44.78 6.22 40.84
CA ARG A 224 -45.42 7.41 40.26
C ARG A 224 -46.51 7.96 41.15
N VAL A 225 -46.62 9.29 41.18
CA VAL A 225 -47.56 10.02 42.06
C VAL A 225 -49.03 9.76 41.69
N GLY A 226 -49.34 9.59 40.39
CA GLY A 226 -50.69 9.31 39.89
C GLY A 226 -51.71 10.44 40.12
N GLU A 227 -52.98 10.16 39.86
CA GLU A 227 -54.11 11.05 40.21
C GLU A 227 -54.50 10.87 41.68
N GLY A 228 -54.86 11.97 42.35
CA GLY A 228 -55.12 12.01 43.78
C GLY A 228 -56.55 11.68 44.18
N LEU A 229 -56.74 11.14 45.39
CA LEU A 229 -58.05 10.86 46.00
C LEU A 229 -58.83 12.15 46.36
N ASP A 230 -58.13 13.28 46.42
CA ASP A 230 -58.65 14.62 46.67
C ASP A 230 -59.29 15.28 45.44
N SER A 231 -59.18 14.66 44.26
CA SER A 231 -59.72 15.19 43.00
C SER A 231 -61.25 15.37 43.01
N ASP A 232 -61.96 14.56 43.81
CA ASP A 232 -63.42 14.61 43.96
C ASP A 232 -63.93 15.56 45.06
N LEU A 233 -63.03 16.21 45.82
CA LEU A 233 -63.40 17.17 46.86
C LEU A 233 -63.75 18.54 46.24
N ALA A 234 -64.57 19.36 46.93
CA ALA A 234 -64.85 20.75 46.55
C ALA A 234 -63.62 21.67 46.78
N ASP A 235 -63.51 22.77 46.03
CA ASP A 235 -62.36 23.70 46.09
C ASP A 235 -62.22 24.48 47.41
N ASP A 236 -63.21 24.41 48.29
CA ASP A 236 -63.26 25.18 49.55
C ASP A 236 -62.37 24.61 50.68
N PHE A 237 -61.70 23.48 50.47
CA PHE A 237 -60.81 22.84 51.45
C PHE A 237 -59.35 23.20 51.20
N ASP A 238 -58.59 23.48 52.25
CA ASP A 238 -57.14 23.76 52.17
C ASP A 238 -56.37 22.51 51.71
N ARG A 239 -55.81 22.57 50.49
CA ARG A 239 -55.01 21.51 49.87
C ARG A 239 -53.52 21.86 49.78
N GLY A 240 -53.08 22.98 50.37
CA GLY A 240 -51.73 23.52 50.18
C GLY A 240 -50.64 22.47 50.44
N GLU A 241 -50.65 21.85 51.62
CA GLU A 241 -49.66 20.83 52.00
C GLU A 241 -49.64 19.61 51.07
N ILE A 242 -50.80 19.17 50.57
CA ILE A 242 -50.90 18.01 49.68
C ILE A 242 -50.41 18.38 48.27
N SER A 243 -50.73 19.58 47.80
CA SER A 243 -50.25 20.07 46.51
C SER A 243 -48.73 20.26 46.51
N GLU A 244 -48.15 20.83 47.57
CA GLU A 244 -46.70 20.97 47.73
C GLU A 244 -46.00 19.60 47.77
N LEU A 245 -46.55 18.65 48.53
CA LEU A 245 -46.01 17.29 48.58
C LEU A 245 -46.08 16.59 47.22
N ARG A 246 -47.19 16.77 46.49
CA ARG A 246 -47.39 16.20 45.15
C ARG A 246 -46.43 16.81 44.12
N GLU A 247 -46.18 18.12 44.16
CA GLU A 247 -45.19 18.79 43.32
C GLU A 247 -43.78 18.32 43.64
N GLY A 248 -43.43 18.22 44.93
CA GLY A 248 -42.15 17.69 45.39
C GLY A 248 -41.89 16.26 44.91
N LEU A 249 -42.89 15.37 45.01
CA LEU A 249 -42.76 13.98 44.55
C LEU A 249 -42.68 13.84 43.03
N ARG A 250 -43.32 14.75 42.27
CA ARG A 250 -43.17 14.80 40.80
C ARG A 250 -41.80 15.32 40.39
N ALA A 251 -41.25 16.30 41.10
CA ALA A 251 -39.87 16.74 40.89
C ALA A 251 -38.89 15.60 41.19
N ARG A 252 -39.10 14.89 42.31
CA ARG A 252 -38.29 13.74 42.69
C ARG A 252 -38.39 12.59 41.68
N GLU A 253 -39.57 12.33 41.12
CA GLU A 253 -39.76 11.37 40.03
C GLU A 253 -38.87 11.71 38.82
N GLN A 254 -38.77 12.99 38.44
CA GLN A 254 -37.89 13.44 37.34
C GLN A 254 -36.40 13.31 37.69
N GLU A 255 -36.02 13.61 38.93
CA GLU A 255 -34.66 13.42 39.42
C GLU A 255 -34.25 11.94 39.40
N LEU A 256 -35.12 11.04 39.89
CA LEU A 256 -34.88 9.60 39.85
C LEU A 256 -34.78 9.06 38.44
N LEU A 257 -35.60 9.55 37.50
CA LEU A 257 -35.47 9.23 36.07
C LEU A 257 -34.11 9.66 35.49
N ALA A 258 -33.62 10.83 35.87
CA ALA A 258 -32.31 11.32 35.42
C ALA A 258 -31.15 10.52 36.05
N LEU A 259 -31.27 10.18 37.33
CA LEU A 259 -30.32 9.35 38.06
C LEU A 259 -30.25 7.93 37.47
N GLU A 260 -31.42 7.27 37.29
CA GLU A 260 -31.53 5.94 36.69
C GLU A 260 -30.86 5.91 35.32
N ARG A 261 -31.13 6.92 34.46
CA ARG A 261 -30.49 7.00 33.14
C ARG A 261 -28.99 7.11 33.26
N THR A 262 -28.48 7.97 34.15
CA THR A 262 -27.04 8.19 34.31
C THR A 262 -26.35 6.92 34.76
N ILE A 263 -26.82 6.31 35.86
CA ILE A 263 -26.29 5.05 36.38
C ILE A 263 -26.38 3.96 35.32
N SER A 264 -27.53 3.88 34.61
CA SER A 264 -27.72 2.83 33.62
C SER A 264 -26.73 2.90 32.47
N TRP A 265 -26.39 4.11 32.03
CA TRP A 265 -25.39 4.34 30.99
C TRP A 265 -23.96 4.08 31.48
N THR A 266 -23.64 4.44 32.72
CA THR A 266 -22.34 4.14 33.35
C THR A 266 -22.14 2.63 33.42
N LEU A 267 -23.11 1.90 33.99
CA LEU A 267 -23.06 0.44 34.08
C LEU A 267 -22.99 -0.23 32.69
N ALA A 268 -23.75 0.26 31.70
CA ALA A 268 -23.68 -0.29 30.35
C ALA A 268 -22.32 -0.08 29.70
N LYS A 269 -21.65 1.04 29.99
CA LYS A 269 -20.28 1.30 29.51
C LYS A 269 -19.29 0.34 30.17
N GLU A 270 -19.33 0.22 31.49
CA GLU A 270 -18.42 -0.67 32.23
C GLU A 270 -18.63 -2.14 31.85
N LEU A 271 -19.88 -2.61 31.73
CA LEU A 271 -20.21 -3.94 31.23
C LEU A 271 -19.69 -4.19 29.81
N ARG A 272 -19.72 -3.16 28.95
CA ARG A 272 -19.17 -3.25 27.60
C ARG A 272 -17.64 -3.35 27.64
N ASP A 273 -16.98 -2.55 28.48
CA ASP A 273 -15.53 -2.57 28.64
C ASP A 273 -15.07 -3.93 29.20
N ASP A 274 -15.84 -4.53 30.12
CA ASP A 274 -15.60 -5.90 30.62
C ASP A 274 -15.76 -6.96 29.52
N VAL A 275 -16.76 -6.84 28.65
CA VAL A 275 -16.94 -7.75 27.50
C VAL A 275 -15.76 -7.64 26.53
N GLU A 276 -15.26 -6.44 26.28
CA GLU A 276 -14.07 -6.22 25.45
C GLU A 276 -12.81 -6.81 26.10
N ALA A 277 -12.55 -6.51 27.37
CA ALA A 277 -11.41 -7.01 28.13
C ALA A 277 -11.39 -8.54 28.23
N LEU A 278 -12.54 -9.17 28.53
CA LEU A 278 -12.68 -10.62 28.57
C LEU A 278 -12.49 -11.26 27.19
N ASN A 279 -12.97 -10.62 26.11
CA ASN A 279 -12.74 -11.12 24.77
C ASN A 279 -11.26 -11.02 24.36
N ASP A 280 -10.58 -9.94 24.71
CA ASP A 280 -9.14 -9.78 24.44
C ASP A 280 -8.31 -10.79 25.23
N ALA A 281 -8.62 -10.97 26.52
CA ALA A 281 -8.02 -12.02 27.33
C ALA A 281 -8.27 -13.40 26.70
N ARG A 282 -9.49 -13.71 26.23
CA ARG A 282 -9.80 -14.96 25.51
C ARG A 282 -8.97 -15.15 24.25
N LEU A 283 -8.80 -14.10 23.45
CA LEU A 283 -8.03 -14.17 22.19
C LEU A 283 -6.53 -14.36 22.46
N ASN A 284 -6.00 -13.70 23.49
CA ASN A 284 -4.62 -13.91 23.94
C ASN A 284 -4.44 -15.36 24.41
N LEU A 285 -5.38 -15.87 25.20
CA LEU A 285 -5.42 -17.26 25.66
C LEU A 285 -5.44 -18.26 24.48
N LEU A 286 -6.28 -17.99 23.47
CA LEU A 286 -6.37 -18.82 22.26
C LEU A 286 -5.06 -18.84 21.45
N SER A 287 -4.30 -17.73 21.45
CA SER A 287 -3.00 -17.68 20.77
C SER A 287 -1.92 -18.53 21.44
N MET A 288 -2.09 -18.83 22.74
CA MET A 288 -1.21 -19.64 23.57
C MET A 288 -1.69 -21.09 23.74
N ALA A 289 -2.93 -21.39 23.33
CA ALA A 289 -3.57 -22.70 23.42
C ALA A 289 -2.94 -23.73 22.48
N SER A 290 -3.23 -25.02 22.72
CA SER A 290 -2.77 -26.12 21.87
C SER A 290 -3.26 -25.98 20.42
N PRO A 291 -2.49 -26.47 19.42
CA PRO A 291 -2.94 -26.49 18.02
C PRO A 291 -4.27 -27.23 17.82
N GLU A 292 -4.53 -28.26 18.62
CA GLU A 292 -5.77 -29.04 18.63
C GLU A 292 -6.95 -28.15 19.01
N LEU A 293 -6.90 -27.47 20.17
CA LEU A 293 -7.97 -26.58 20.62
C LEU A 293 -8.18 -25.42 19.66
N GLN A 294 -7.09 -24.82 19.16
CA GLN A 294 -7.15 -23.76 18.15
C GLN A 294 -7.91 -24.24 16.89
N SER A 295 -7.60 -25.43 16.40
CA SER A 295 -8.23 -25.99 15.20
C SER A 295 -9.71 -26.35 15.42
N GLU A 296 -10.06 -26.82 16.61
CA GLU A 296 -11.42 -27.16 16.99
C GLU A 296 -12.31 -25.92 17.05
N VAL A 297 -11.83 -24.87 17.73
CA VAL A 297 -12.59 -23.64 18.01
C VAL A 297 -12.61 -22.67 16.83
N THR A 298 -11.57 -22.66 15.98
CA THR A 298 -11.53 -21.77 14.79
C THR A 298 -11.91 -22.49 13.49
N GLY A 299 -12.06 -23.81 13.52
CA GLY A 299 -12.40 -24.63 12.36
C GLY A 299 -13.86 -24.50 11.91
N PHE A 300 -14.21 -25.21 10.83
CA PHE A 300 -15.59 -25.29 10.32
C PHE A 300 -16.43 -26.39 11.02
N GLY A 301 -15.88 -27.03 12.05
CA GLY A 301 -16.54 -28.07 12.85
C GLY A 301 -17.65 -27.53 13.75
N PRO A 302 -18.39 -28.41 14.47
CA PRO A 302 -19.48 -28.01 15.36
C PRO A 302 -19.07 -26.94 16.38
N SER A 303 -17.97 -27.16 17.11
CA SER A 303 -17.43 -26.23 18.11
C SER A 303 -17.10 -24.85 17.50
N GLY A 304 -16.50 -24.83 16.30
CA GLY A 304 -16.21 -23.58 15.59
C GLY A 304 -17.45 -22.84 15.09
N ARG A 305 -18.52 -23.54 14.67
CA ARG A 305 -19.80 -22.89 14.33
C ARG A 305 -20.45 -22.24 15.55
N GLU A 306 -20.40 -22.91 16.70
CA GLU A 306 -20.91 -22.34 17.96
C GLU A 306 -20.08 -21.14 18.40
N GLN A 307 -18.76 -21.19 18.22
CA GLN A 307 -17.88 -20.06 18.48
C GLN A 307 -18.22 -18.86 17.60
N VAL A 308 -18.45 -19.06 16.29
CA VAL A 308 -18.88 -18.01 15.37
C VAL A 308 -20.23 -17.41 15.80
N ARG A 309 -21.19 -18.23 16.24
CA ARG A 309 -22.48 -17.74 16.74
C ARG A 309 -22.30 -16.85 17.98
N ARG A 310 -21.39 -17.22 18.89
CA ARG A 310 -21.06 -16.45 20.09
C ARG A 310 -20.35 -15.13 19.75
N GLU A 311 -19.44 -15.15 18.78
CA GLU A 311 -18.78 -13.92 18.29
C GLU A 311 -19.78 -12.99 17.58
N LEU A 312 -20.70 -13.51 16.77
CA LEU A 312 -21.78 -12.71 16.16
C LEU A 312 -22.73 -12.12 17.20
N ASP A 313 -23.09 -12.88 18.22
CA ASP A 313 -23.90 -12.41 19.34
C ASP A 313 -23.20 -11.26 20.09
N GLN A 314 -21.90 -11.38 20.35
CA GLN A 314 -21.10 -10.30 20.93
C GLN A 314 -21.12 -9.03 20.06
N ILE A 315 -20.85 -9.15 18.76
CA ILE A 315 -20.91 -8.02 17.82
C ILE A 315 -22.29 -7.36 17.88
N SER A 316 -23.36 -8.15 17.95
CA SER A 316 -24.72 -7.62 17.98
C SER A 316 -25.03 -6.81 19.24
N VAL A 317 -24.54 -7.26 20.41
CA VAL A 317 -24.74 -6.58 21.69
C VAL A 317 -23.89 -5.29 21.74
N VAL A 318 -22.62 -5.36 21.36
CA VAL A 318 -21.73 -4.18 21.31
C VAL A 318 -22.25 -3.15 20.30
N LEU A 319 -22.66 -3.59 19.11
CA LEU A 319 -23.30 -2.70 18.13
C LEU A 319 -24.60 -2.10 18.68
N GLY A 320 -25.38 -2.88 19.44
CA GLY A 320 -26.58 -2.39 20.14
C GLY A 320 -26.29 -1.23 21.09
N PHE A 321 -25.22 -1.33 21.88
CA PHE A 321 -24.74 -0.23 22.73
C PHE A 321 -24.41 1.02 21.91
N HIS A 322 -23.61 0.89 20.86
CA HIS A 322 -23.22 2.02 20.01
C HIS A 322 -24.41 2.69 19.30
N VAL A 323 -25.35 1.89 18.80
CA VAL A 323 -26.59 2.38 18.17
C VAL A 323 -27.44 3.18 19.16
N LEU A 324 -27.55 2.73 20.41
CA LEU A 324 -28.29 3.46 21.44
C LEU A 324 -27.54 4.71 21.92
N LYS A 325 -26.20 4.74 21.84
CA LYS A 325 -25.38 5.88 22.27
C LYS A 325 -25.35 7.02 21.24
N LEU A 326 -25.54 6.71 19.95
CA LEU A 326 -25.50 7.67 18.83
C LEU A 326 -26.31 8.97 19.05
N PRO A 327 -27.57 8.93 19.52
CA PRO A 327 -28.34 10.14 19.81
C PRO A 327 -27.68 11.03 20.88
N ARG A 328 -27.08 10.44 21.93
CA ARG A 328 -26.43 11.19 23.00
C ARG A 328 -25.20 11.93 22.50
N TYR A 329 -24.41 11.36 21.59
CA TYR A 329 -23.26 12.09 21.03
C TYR A 329 -23.67 13.37 20.32
N LYS A 330 -24.83 13.39 19.69
CA LYS A 330 -25.36 14.61 19.08
C LYS A 330 -25.69 15.64 20.16
N ASP A 331 -26.36 15.22 21.23
CA ASP A 331 -26.76 16.12 22.31
C ASP A 331 -25.56 16.61 23.13
N GLU A 332 -24.60 15.73 23.43
CA GLU A 332 -23.31 16.06 24.06
C GLU A 332 -22.48 17.00 23.18
N LEU A 333 -22.46 16.83 21.85
CA LEU A 333 -21.78 17.76 20.94
C LEU A 333 -22.45 19.14 20.95
N LEU A 334 -23.78 19.19 21.01
CA LEU A 334 -24.54 20.44 21.11
C LEU A 334 -24.34 21.13 22.46
N GLN A 335 -24.28 20.35 23.55
CA GLN A 335 -23.96 20.86 24.90
C GLN A 335 -22.52 21.33 25.00
N LEU A 336 -21.55 20.57 24.49
CA LEU A 336 -20.14 20.98 24.47
C LEU A 336 -19.94 22.29 23.70
N LEU A 337 -20.70 22.49 22.61
CA LEU A 337 -20.73 23.74 21.86
C LEU A 337 -21.32 24.91 22.68
N ALA A 338 -22.31 24.66 23.52
CA ALA A 338 -22.92 25.65 24.39
C ALA A 338 -22.03 25.99 25.61
N ASP A 339 -21.47 24.97 26.26
CA ASP A 339 -20.74 25.09 27.53
C ASP A 339 -19.29 25.51 27.34
N SER A 340 -18.66 25.07 26.24
CA SER A 340 -17.24 25.30 25.98
C SER A 340 -16.95 25.73 24.53
N PRO A 341 -17.55 26.85 24.06
CA PRO A 341 -17.38 27.32 22.69
C PRO A 341 -15.92 27.59 22.33
N PHE A 342 -15.08 27.93 23.32
CA PHE A 342 -13.65 28.13 23.13
C PHE A 342 -12.91 26.86 22.73
N LEU A 343 -13.16 25.72 23.38
CA LEU A 343 -12.50 24.45 23.05
C LEU A 343 -12.89 23.97 21.65
N VAL A 344 -14.18 24.08 21.32
CA VAL A 344 -14.67 23.79 19.97
C VAL A 344 -14.04 24.74 18.95
N ALA A 345 -13.93 26.04 19.26
CA ALA A 345 -13.27 27.01 18.40
C ALA A 345 -11.78 26.67 18.18
N VAL A 346 -11.05 26.22 19.19
CA VAL A 346 -9.66 25.75 19.05
C VAL A 346 -9.59 24.55 18.12
N GLY A 347 -10.43 23.54 18.30
CA GLY A 347 -10.49 22.37 17.41
C GLY A 347 -10.81 22.74 15.96
N VAL A 348 -11.77 23.66 15.76
CA VAL A 348 -12.12 24.21 14.44
C VAL A 348 -10.95 24.98 13.83
N VAL A 349 -10.26 25.82 14.61
CA VAL A 349 -9.07 26.56 14.15
C VAL A 349 -7.94 25.61 13.78
N GLN A 350 -7.69 24.55 14.55
CA GLN A 350 -6.69 23.53 14.21
C GLN A 350 -7.06 22.80 12.91
N LEU A 351 -8.32 22.40 12.75
CA LEU A 351 -8.80 21.79 11.51
C LEU A 351 -8.64 22.75 10.31
N LEU A 352 -8.97 24.04 10.50
CA LEU A 352 -8.76 25.09 9.51
C LEU A 352 -7.28 25.25 9.17
N LEU A 353 -6.37 25.19 10.15
CA LEU A 353 -4.92 25.25 9.93
C LEU A 353 -4.41 24.05 9.11
N VAL A 354 -4.89 22.83 9.39
CA VAL A 354 -4.55 21.64 8.59
C VAL A 354 -5.07 21.79 7.16
N MET A 355 -6.32 22.25 7.00
CA MET A 355 -6.93 22.50 5.70
C MET A 355 -6.22 23.61 4.92
N LEU A 356 -5.82 24.69 5.59
CA LEU A 356 -5.08 25.82 5.01
C LEU A 356 -3.65 25.39 4.64
N GLY A 357 -3.00 24.59 5.48
CA GLY A 357 -1.70 23.97 5.20
C GLY A 357 -1.76 23.05 3.99
N LEU A 358 -2.79 22.21 3.89
CA LEU A 358 -3.05 21.34 2.74
C LEU A 358 -3.33 22.17 1.48
N TRP A 359 -4.16 23.21 1.57
CA TRP A 359 -4.47 24.11 0.46
C TRP A 359 -3.22 24.85 -0.02
N TRP A 360 -2.44 25.43 0.89
CA TRP A 360 -1.18 26.10 0.61
C TRP A 360 -0.18 25.14 -0.05
N TRP A 361 -0.02 23.94 0.51
CA TRP A 361 0.83 22.88 -0.03
C TRP A 361 0.39 22.46 -1.45
N ARG A 362 -0.91 22.25 -1.67
CA ARG A 362 -1.49 21.93 -2.98
C ARG A 362 -1.24 23.03 -4.00
N ARG A 363 -1.38 24.29 -3.60
CA ARG A 363 -1.15 25.46 -4.47
C ARG A 363 0.33 25.68 -4.77
N ARG A 364 1.23 25.45 -3.81
CA ARG A 364 2.67 25.74 -3.94
C ARG A 364 3.46 24.66 -4.68
N TRP A 365 3.04 23.40 -4.54
CA TRP A 365 3.76 22.25 -5.06
C TRP A 365 4.03 22.23 -6.56
N PRO A 366 3.12 22.63 -7.47
CA PRO A 366 3.45 22.65 -8.90
C PRO A 366 4.68 23.53 -9.20
N GLY A 367 4.84 24.64 -8.46
CA GLY A 367 6.01 25.50 -8.54
C GLY A 367 7.26 24.85 -7.95
N LEU A 368 7.13 24.20 -6.79
CA LEU A 368 8.24 23.47 -6.14
C LEU A 368 8.75 22.32 -7.00
N LEU A 369 7.85 21.53 -7.58
CA LEU A 369 8.16 20.39 -8.44
C LEU A 369 8.88 20.83 -9.72
N ARG A 370 8.48 21.96 -10.32
CA ARG A 370 9.19 22.57 -11.46
C ARG A 370 10.62 22.96 -11.07
N ARG A 371 10.81 23.61 -9.91
CA ARG A 371 12.15 23.99 -9.40
C ARG A 371 13.02 22.77 -9.11
N LEU A 372 12.47 21.74 -8.45
CA LEU A 372 13.17 20.47 -8.18
C LEU A 372 13.56 19.77 -9.48
N ARG A 373 12.64 19.64 -10.45
CA ARG A 373 12.94 19.08 -11.77
C ARG A 373 14.06 19.87 -12.48
N GLN A 374 14.03 21.20 -12.41
CA GLN A 374 15.07 22.06 -12.99
C GLN A 374 16.43 21.90 -12.28
N LEU A 375 16.46 21.84 -10.95
CA LEU A 375 17.68 21.61 -10.16
C LEU A 375 18.31 20.25 -10.48
N LEU A 376 17.50 19.20 -10.56
CA LEU A 376 17.97 17.86 -10.93
C LEU A 376 18.42 17.79 -12.40
N ALA A 377 17.74 18.49 -13.31
CA ALA A 377 18.10 18.53 -14.73
C ALA A 377 19.37 19.35 -15.02
N ARG A 378 19.72 20.32 -14.15
CA ARG A 378 20.95 21.13 -14.26
C ARG A 378 22.22 20.35 -13.92
N ARG A 379 22.13 19.25 -13.17
CA ARG A 379 23.29 18.38 -12.88
C ARG A 379 23.65 17.56 -14.13
N ARG A 380 24.70 17.96 -14.84
CA ARG A 380 25.34 17.15 -15.90
C ARG A 380 26.74 16.69 -15.43
N PRO A 381 27.09 15.40 -15.59
CA PRO A 381 26.28 14.32 -16.14
C PRO A 381 25.16 13.87 -15.19
N LEU A 382 24.02 13.45 -15.77
CA LEU A 382 22.88 12.92 -15.01
C LEU A 382 23.26 11.58 -14.36
N THR A 383 23.62 11.63 -13.08
CA THR A 383 23.88 10.44 -12.25
C THR A 383 22.67 9.51 -12.20
N ARG A 384 22.88 8.20 -11.95
CA ARG A 384 21.79 7.21 -11.85
C ARG A 384 20.73 7.62 -10.82
N GLY A 385 21.17 8.18 -9.69
CA GLY A 385 20.29 8.71 -8.65
C GLY A 385 19.42 9.87 -9.15
N ALA A 386 20.00 10.88 -9.81
CA ALA A 386 19.23 12.01 -10.35
C ALA A 386 18.16 11.58 -11.38
N ARG A 387 18.49 10.59 -12.22
CA ARG A 387 17.51 9.97 -13.12
C ARG A 387 16.40 9.26 -12.37
N ALA A 388 16.72 8.44 -11.36
CA ALA A 388 15.73 7.76 -10.54
C ALA A 388 14.82 8.75 -9.79
N SER A 389 15.37 9.86 -9.28
CA SER A 389 14.61 10.91 -8.60
C SER A 389 13.67 11.65 -9.54
N LEU A 390 14.08 11.96 -10.78
CA LEU A 390 13.18 12.54 -11.79
C LEU A 390 12.03 11.60 -12.13
N VAL A 391 12.29 10.29 -12.14
CA VAL A 391 11.27 9.26 -12.31
C VAL A 391 10.34 9.20 -11.11
N GLY A 392 10.87 9.21 -9.89
CA GLY A 392 10.08 9.24 -8.66
C GLY A 392 9.18 10.47 -8.59
N LEU A 393 9.69 11.65 -8.93
CA LEU A 393 8.93 12.91 -8.97
C LEU A 393 7.80 12.89 -10.01
N TRP A 394 7.90 12.07 -11.07
CA TRP A 394 6.83 11.90 -12.03
C TRP A 394 5.71 11.00 -11.49
N TYR A 395 6.06 9.89 -10.85
CA TYR A 395 5.08 9.01 -10.20
C TYR A 395 4.38 9.70 -9.03
N LEU A 396 5.14 10.40 -8.19
CA LEU A 396 4.61 11.13 -7.04
C LEU A 396 3.57 12.18 -7.47
N ASP A 397 3.81 12.90 -8.56
CA ASP A 397 2.86 13.89 -9.09
C ASP A 397 1.49 13.28 -9.43
N ARG A 398 1.45 12.01 -9.82
CA ARG A 398 0.24 11.28 -10.18
C ARG A 398 -0.49 10.67 -8.97
N THR A 399 0.26 10.15 -7.99
CA THR A 399 -0.29 9.44 -6.81
C THR A 399 -0.47 10.32 -5.58
N ARG A 400 -0.02 11.57 -5.63
CA ARG A 400 0.01 12.50 -4.49
C ARG A 400 -1.36 12.73 -3.86
N ARG A 401 -2.42 13.00 -4.63
CA ARG A 401 -3.72 13.43 -4.09
C ARG A 401 -4.28 12.53 -2.97
N PRO A 402 -4.40 11.21 -3.16
CA PRO A 402 -4.87 10.33 -2.09
C PRO A 402 -3.90 10.26 -0.91
N LEU A 403 -2.59 10.28 -1.15
CA LEU A 403 -1.58 10.28 -0.09
C LEU A 403 -1.62 11.56 0.76
N GLU A 404 -1.89 12.71 0.13
CA GLU A 404 -2.09 13.97 0.83
C GLU A 404 -3.34 13.97 1.69
N LEU A 405 -4.46 13.42 1.18
CA LEU A 405 -5.68 13.31 1.95
C LEU A 405 -5.47 12.37 3.14
N LEU A 406 -4.76 11.27 2.93
CA LEU A 406 -4.42 10.33 3.99
C LEU A 406 -3.57 11.00 5.06
N ALA A 407 -2.52 11.74 4.66
CA ALA A 407 -1.69 12.50 5.58
C ALA A 407 -2.47 13.61 6.30
N ALA A 408 -3.30 14.37 5.58
CA ALA A 408 -4.09 15.45 6.17
C ALA A 408 -5.14 14.93 7.15
N LEU A 409 -5.84 13.84 6.81
CA LEU A 409 -6.82 13.22 7.70
C LEU A 409 -6.13 12.62 8.92
N TRP A 410 -4.98 11.95 8.74
CA TRP A 410 -4.18 11.44 9.85
C TRP A 410 -3.73 12.56 10.80
N ILE A 411 -3.21 13.67 10.27
CA ILE A 411 -2.80 14.85 11.04
C ILE A 411 -4.02 15.51 11.72
N ALA A 412 -5.14 15.65 11.03
CA ALA A 412 -6.36 16.25 11.57
C ALA A 412 -6.91 15.42 12.75
N LEU A 413 -6.99 14.10 12.59
CA LEU A 413 -7.42 13.19 13.66
C LEU A 413 -6.51 13.28 14.88
N ARG A 414 -5.18 13.31 14.67
CA ARG A 414 -4.18 13.46 15.74
C ARG A 414 -4.20 14.83 16.44
N LEU A 415 -4.52 15.91 15.73
CA LEU A 415 -4.53 17.26 16.28
C LEU A 415 -5.85 17.56 17.01
N VAL A 416 -7.00 17.20 16.42
CA VAL A 416 -8.33 17.52 16.96
C VAL A 416 -8.69 16.62 18.14
N GLY A 417 -8.27 15.35 18.13
CA GLY A 417 -8.57 14.40 19.22
C GLY A 417 -7.54 14.33 20.34
N GLY A 418 -6.40 15.04 20.24
CA GLY A 418 -5.23 14.65 21.04
C GLY A 418 -4.78 13.22 20.70
N ILE A 419 -3.75 12.72 21.40
CA ILE A 419 -3.25 11.35 21.15
C ILE A 419 -4.29 10.30 21.60
N ASP A 420 -5.12 10.63 22.58
CA ASP A 420 -5.91 9.64 23.33
C ASP A 420 -7.42 9.64 22.99
N ALA A 421 -8.01 10.73 22.49
CA ALA A 421 -9.44 10.72 22.17
C ALA A 421 -9.77 9.93 20.90
N PHE A 422 -8.80 9.67 20.01
CA PHE A 422 -9.02 8.80 18.85
C PHE A 422 -9.35 7.36 19.28
N ASP A 423 -8.68 6.86 20.33
CA ASP A 423 -8.91 5.51 20.87
C ASP A 423 -10.20 5.44 21.70
N SER A 424 -10.70 6.59 22.16
CA SER A 424 -11.95 6.68 22.93
C SER A 424 -13.22 6.47 22.09
N PHE A 425 -13.13 6.56 20.74
CA PHE A 425 -14.27 6.40 19.83
C PHE A 425 -14.03 5.26 18.83
N PRO A 426 -14.46 4.02 19.14
CA PRO A 426 -14.32 2.87 18.24
C PRO A 426 -14.89 3.11 16.84
N GLU A 427 -15.95 3.94 16.73
CA GLU A 427 -16.57 4.30 15.46
C GLU A 427 -15.61 5.07 14.53
N LEU A 428 -14.77 5.94 15.10
CA LEU A 428 -13.76 6.67 14.34
C LEU A 428 -12.63 5.76 13.88
N VAL A 429 -12.28 4.75 14.67
CA VAL A 429 -11.29 3.72 14.30
C VAL A 429 -11.78 2.93 13.09
N LEU A 430 -13.02 2.44 13.13
CA LEU A 430 -13.64 1.72 12.00
C LEU A 430 -13.72 2.60 10.74
N LEU A 431 -14.21 3.83 10.87
CA LEU A 431 -14.26 4.78 9.75
C LEU A 431 -12.87 5.06 9.18
N TRP A 432 -11.87 5.23 10.05
CA TRP A 432 -10.48 5.43 9.66
C TRP A 432 -9.92 4.24 8.89
N ILE A 433 -10.19 3.00 9.32
CA ILE A 433 -9.79 1.79 8.59
C ILE A 433 -10.37 1.82 7.16
N ILE A 434 -11.67 2.12 7.01
CA ILE A 434 -12.34 2.20 5.71
C ILE A 434 -11.69 3.26 4.84
N VAL A 435 -11.59 4.50 5.34
CA VAL A 435 -11.04 5.63 4.58
C VAL A 435 -9.57 5.38 4.22
N ARG A 436 -8.77 4.83 5.13
CA ARG A 436 -7.37 4.47 4.90
C ARG A 436 -7.24 3.49 3.75
N TRP A 437 -7.99 2.39 3.74
CA TRP A 437 -7.94 1.40 2.67
C TRP A 437 -8.41 1.94 1.33
N ILE A 438 -9.47 2.76 1.32
CA ILE A 438 -9.94 3.43 0.09
C ILE A 438 -8.86 4.36 -0.47
N LEU A 439 -8.22 5.18 0.36
CA LEU A 439 -7.19 6.12 -0.07
C LEU A 439 -5.91 5.42 -0.51
N ILE A 440 -5.44 4.40 0.23
CA ILE A 440 -4.31 3.55 -0.18
C ILE A 440 -4.65 2.86 -1.51
N GLY A 441 -5.86 2.31 -1.63
CA GLY A 441 -6.28 1.64 -2.85
C GLY A 441 -6.32 2.57 -4.06
N MET A 442 -6.85 3.78 -3.89
CA MET A 442 -6.83 4.82 -4.90
C MET A 442 -5.39 5.21 -5.30
N ALA A 443 -4.48 5.33 -4.32
CA ALA A 443 -3.08 5.63 -4.58
C ALA A 443 -2.40 4.53 -5.40
N VAL A 444 -2.68 3.25 -5.10
CA VAL A 444 -2.18 2.11 -5.86
C VAL A 444 -2.73 2.11 -7.28
N ILE A 445 -4.04 2.28 -7.47
CA ILE A 445 -4.65 2.32 -8.81
C ILE A 445 -4.04 3.45 -9.67
N LEU A 446 -3.88 4.65 -9.09
CA LEU A 446 -3.22 5.77 -9.78
C LEU A 446 -1.75 5.50 -10.09
N LEU A 447 -1.06 4.74 -9.24
CA LEU A 447 0.32 4.31 -9.50
C LEU A 447 0.37 3.36 -10.70
N LEU A 448 -0.56 2.41 -10.77
CA LEU A 448 -0.67 1.47 -11.90
C LEU A 448 -0.99 2.21 -13.20
N ASP A 449 -1.87 3.20 -13.16
CA ASP A 449 -2.18 4.06 -14.31
C ASP A 449 -0.99 4.93 -14.73
N ALA A 450 -0.18 5.37 -13.76
CA ALA A 450 1.07 6.06 -14.05
C ALA A 450 2.06 5.12 -14.75
N ILE A 451 2.22 3.88 -14.27
CA ILE A 451 3.09 2.88 -14.91
C ILE A 451 2.62 2.63 -16.35
N ALA A 452 1.31 2.49 -16.54
CA ALA A 452 0.67 2.32 -17.84
C ALA A 452 0.97 3.45 -18.84
N ALA A 453 0.80 4.69 -18.38
CA ALA A 453 1.05 5.87 -19.20
C ALA A 453 2.53 6.03 -19.58
N ARG A 454 3.44 5.45 -18.79
CA ARG A 454 4.88 5.50 -19.08
C ARG A 454 5.33 4.41 -20.06
N ASP A 455 4.82 3.20 -19.89
CA ASP A 455 5.16 2.06 -20.76
C ASP A 455 4.69 2.32 -22.21
N THR A 456 3.50 2.92 -22.35
CA THR A 456 2.96 3.37 -23.65
C THR A 456 3.78 4.48 -24.32
N MET A 457 4.45 5.34 -23.56
CA MET A 457 5.35 6.38 -24.11
C MET A 457 6.71 5.80 -24.55
N ALA A 458 7.20 4.74 -23.91
CA ALA A 458 8.48 4.11 -24.26
C ALA A 458 8.39 3.20 -25.50
N GLN A 459 7.21 2.67 -25.82
CA GLN A 459 7.00 1.62 -26.83
C GLN A 459 6.04 2.02 -27.96
N ARG A 460 6.25 3.21 -28.55
CA ARG A 460 5.46 3.71 -29.70
C ARG A 460 5.63 2.94 -31.03
N GLN A 461 6.29 1.77 -31.06
CA GLN A 461 6.38 0.90 -32.24
C GLN A 461 6.17 -0.57 -31.87
N GLY A 462 4.98 -1.12 -32.18
CA GLY A 462 4.79 -2.53 -32.57
C GLY A 462 4.38 -3.58 -31.53
N GLN A 463 4.29 -3.30 -30.22
CA GLN A 463 4.04 -4.36 -29.20
C GLN A 463 2.97 -3.98 -28.16
N SER A 464 1.79 -3.52 -28.62
CA SER A 464 0.78 -2.85 -27.78
C SER A 464 -0.19 -3.77 -27.01
N ASP A 465 -0.46 -5.00 -27.45
CA ASP A 465 -1.55 -5.80 -26.85
C ASP A 465 -1.21 -6.46 -25.51
N THR A 466 0.07 -6.76 -25.26
CA THR A 466 0.46 -7.45 -24.02
C THR A 466 0.60 -6.51 -22.81
N SER A 467 0.93 -5.23 -23.01
CA SER A 467 1.13 -4.28 -21.90
C SER A 467 -0.19 -3.84 -21.29
N THR A 468 -1.20 -3.54 -22.11
CA THR A 468 -2.55 -3.18 -21.65
C THR A 468 -3.16 -4.29 -20.79
N LEU A 469 -2.98 -5.55 -21.19
CA LEU A 469 -3.44 -6.72 -20.46
C LEU A 469 -2.70 -6.90 -19.12
N ARG A 470 -1.39 -6.63 -19.07
CA ARG A 470 -0.60 -6.61 -17.82
C ARG A 470 -1.14 -5.60 -16.83
N ILE A 471 -1.34 -4.38 -17.26
CA ILE A 471 -1.84 -3.29 -16.41
C ILE A 471 -3.24 -3.61 -15.91
N HIS A 472 -4.12 -4.09 -16.79
CA HIS A 472 -5.46 -4.51 -16.38
C HIS A 472 -5.41 -5.63 -15.34
N SER A 473 -4.60 -6.67 -15.57
CA SER A 473 -4.46 -7.76 -14.59
C SER A 473 -3.91 -7.28 -13.24
N LEU A 474 -2.93 -6.37 -13.26
CA LEU A 474 -2.35 -5.80 -12.05
C LEU A 474 -3.35 -4.92 -11.29
N ARG A 475 -4.25 -4.21 -12.01
CA ARG A 475 -5.34 -3.45 -11.40
C ARG A 475 -6.36 -4.37 -10.73
N VAL A 476 -6.78 -5.43 -11.41
CA VAL A 476 -7.73 -6.41 -10.86
C VAL A 476 -7.15 -7.09 -9.61
N VAL A 477 -5.88 -7.52 -9.65
CA VAL A 477 -5.19 -8.08 -8.48
C VAL A 477 -5.08 -7.04 -7.36
N GLY A 478 -4.69 -5.80 -7.69
CA GLY A 478 -4.61 -4.71 -6.73
C GLY A 478 -5.93 -4.46 -6.00
N ILE A 479 -7.04 -4.33 -6.75
CA ILE A 479 -8.39 -4.16 -6.20
C ILE A 479 -8.77 -5.35 -5.30
N ASN A 480 -8.48 -6.58 -5.73
CA ASN A 480 -8.76 -7.78 -4.92
C ASN A 480 -7.98 -7.76 -3.59
N VAL A 481 -6.69 -7.43 -3.62
CA VAL A 481 -5.85 -7.33 -2.41
C VAL A 481 -6.34 -6.21 -1.48
N ILE A 482 -6.73 -5.06 -2.02
CA ILE A 482 -7.30 -3.95 -1.23
C ILE A 482 -8.62 -4.36 -0.59
N ALA A 483 -9.51 -5.02 -1.34
CA ALA A 483 -10.80 -5.48 -0.83
C ALA A 483 -10.63 -6.53 0.28
N VAL A 484 -9.78 -7.54 0.05
CA VAL A 484 -9.44 -8.56 1.05
C VAL A 484 -8.80 -7.92 2.27
N GLY A 485 -7.83 -7.03 2.10
CA GLY A 485 -7.16 -6.33 3.19
C GLY A 485 -8.11 -5.46 4.02
N LEU A 486 -9.05 -4.75 3.37
CA LEU A 486 -10.10 -3.97 4.03
C LEU A 486 -11.01 -4.87 4.86
N VAL A 487 -11.55 -5.93 4.27
CA VAL A 487 -12.44 -6.87 4.97
C VAL A 487 -11.71 -7.50 6.16
N LEU A 488 -10.47 -7.97 5.98
CA LEU A 488 -9.68 -8.55 7.07
C LEU A 488 -9.37 -7.54 8.18
N SER A 489 -9.05 -6.29 7.83
CA SER A 489 -8.79 -5.26 8.85
C SER A 489 -10.05 -4.93 9.64
N LEU A 490 -11.21 -4.85 8.98
CA LEU A 490 -12.49 -4.62 9.65
C LEU A 490 -12.88 -5.81 10.55
N THR A 491 -12.70 -7.04 10.08
CA THR A 491 -12.98 -8.23 10.90
C THR A 491 -12.04 -8.32 12.10
N ALA A 492 -10.76 -8.02 11.91
CA ALA A 492 -9.77 -8.03 12.99
C ALA A 492 -10.10 -6.97 14.06
N GLU A 493 -10.57 -5.79 13.66
CA GLU A 493 -10.97 -4.73 14.59
C GLU A 493 -12.26 -5.08 15.34
N LEU A 494 -13.27 -5.64 14.65
CA LEU A 494 -14.59 -5.90 15.23
C LEU A 494 -14.65 -7.13 16.13
N VAL A 495 -13.84 -8.16 15.83
CA VAL A 495 -13.94 -9.48 16.47
C VAL A 495 -12.61 -9.95 17.05
N GLY A 496 -11.50 -9.34 16.63
CA GLY A 496 -10.16 -9.85 16.89
C GLY A 496 -9.81 -11.09 16.06
N HIS A 497 -8.72 -11.76 16.41
CA HIS A 497 -8.19 -12.92 15.67
C HIS A 497 -8.89 -14.23 16.07
N GLY A 498 -10.22 -14.22 16.13
CA GLY A 498 -11.08 -15.34 16.53
C GLY A 498 -11.53 -16.26 15.39
N ALA A 499 -12.63 -16.98 15.61
CA ALA A 499 -13.16 -17.94 14.64
C ALA A 499 -13.70 -17.27 13.37
N ILE A 500 -14.44 -16.15 13.52
CA ILE A 500 -14.95 -15.38 12.37
C ILE A 500 -13.79 -14.89 11.51
N TYR A 501 -12.71 -14.39 12.10
CA TYR A 501 -11.53 -13.93 11.36
C TYR A 501 -10.91 -15.06 10.51
N ARG A 502 -10.73 -16.26 11.09
CA ARG A 502 -10.22 -17.45 10.37
C ARG A 502 -11.13 -17.86 9.20
N TRP A 503 -12.44 -17.83 9.41
CA TRP A 503 -13.43 -18.12 8.38
C TRP A 503 -13.45 -17.07 7.27
N VAL A 504 -13.35 -15.79 7.62
CA VAL A 504 -13.27 -14.67 6.66
C VAL A 504 -11.99 -14.79 5.84
N ILE A 505 -10.83 -15.08 6.44
CA ILE A 505 -9.60 -15.36 5.69
C ILE A 505 -9.82 -16.49 4.69
N SER A 506 -10.37 -17.62 5.13
CA SER A 506 -10.61 -18.79 4.29
C SER A 506 -11.56 -18.46 3.14
N THR A 507 -12.61 -17.68 3.42
CA THR A 507 -13.58 -17.21 2.43
C THR A 507 -12.95 -16.23 1.44
N CYS A 508 -12.12 -15.30 1.89
CA CYS A 508 -11.36 -14.38 1.04
C CYS A 508 -10.41 -15.11 0.08
N TRP A 509 -9.75 -16.17 0.56
CA TRP A 509 -8.95 -17.06 -0.29
C TRP A 509 -9.80 -17.76 -1.34
N LEU A 510 -10.96 -18.31 -0.95
CA LEU A 510 -11.89 -18.94 -1.88
C LEU A 510 -12.43 -17.96 -2.93
N LEU A 511 -12.81 -16.74 -2.51
CA LEU A 511 -13.28 -15.66 -3.39
C LEU A 511 -12.19 -15.12 -4.33
N SER A 512 -10.91 -15.35 -4.01
CA SER A 512 -9.79 -15.02 -4.90
C SER A 512 -9.63 -16.02 -6.06
N VAL A 513 -10.21 -17.23 -5.96
CA VAL A 513 -10.15 -18.25 -7.02
C VAL A 513 -10.85 -17.79 -8.31
N PRO A 514 -12.09 -17.27 -8.29
CA PRO A 514 -12.73 -16.67 -9.46
C PRO A 514 -11.87 -15.59 -10.15
N VAL A 515 -11.21 -14.75 -9.37
CA VAL A 515 -10.31 -13.70 -9.89
C VAL A 515 -9.11 -14.34 -10.60
N ALA A 516 -8.50 -15.36 -9.99
CA ALA A 516 -7.40 -16.11 -10.61
C ALA A 516 -7.85 -16.80 -11.92
N LEU A 517 -9.01 -17.45 -11.93
CA LEU A 517 -9.58 -18.09 -13.12
C LEU A 517 -9.88 -17.08 -14.23
N TYR A 518 -10.43 -15.92 -13.88
CA TYR A 518 -10.66 -14.80 -14.81
C TYR A 518 -9.35 -14.33 -15.44
N LEU A 519 -8.29 -14.16 -14.64
CA LEU A 519 -6.97 -13.76 -15.14
C LEU A 519 -6.36 -14.82 -16.06
N VAL A 520 -6.38 -16.10 -15.66
CA VAL A 520 -5.89 -17.20 -16.49
C VAL A 520 -6.65 -17.28 -17.80
N HIS A 521 -7.98 -17.13 -17.77
CA HIS A 521 -8.80 -17.11 -18.98
C HIS A 521 -8.39 -15.99 -19.94
N ARG A 522 -8.13 -14.79 -19.40
CA ARG A 522 -7.75 -13.62 -20.20
C ARG A 522 -6.34 -13.71 -20.77
N TRP A 523 -5.41 -14.31 -20.03
CA TRP A 523 -4.01 -14.47 -20.43
C TRP A 523 -3.74 -15.67 -21.33
N ARG A 524 -4.64 -16.65 -21.35
CA ARG A 524 -4.53 -17.88 -22.15
C ARG A 524 -4.08 -17.66 -23.61
N PRO A 525 -4.70 -16.79 -24.43
CA PRO A 525 -4.31 -16.66 -25.84
C PRO A 525 -2.85 -16.21 -25.99
N ILE A 526 -2.41 -15.27 -25.15
CA ILE A 526 -1.03 -14.76 -25.17
C ILE A 526 -0.04 -15.83 -24.70
N ILE A 527 -0.41 -16.64 -23.70
CA ILE A 527 0.43 -17.75 -23.24
C ILE A 527 0.60 -18.79 -24.34
N ALA A 528 -0.49 -19.13 -25.04
CA ALA A 528 -0.46 -20.09 -26.15
C ALA A 528 0.43 -19.59 -27.30
N GLU A 529 0.30 -18.33 -27.69
CA GLU A 529 1.14 -17.68 -28.71
C GLU A 529 2.62 -17.70 -28.31
N ARG A 530 2.93 -17.27 -27.08
CA ARG A 530 4.32 -17.25 -26.57
C ARG A 530 4.94 -18.63 -26.48
N MET A 531 4.17 -19.65 -26.11
CA MET A 531 4.65 -21.04 -26.08
C MET A 531 4.87 -21.60 -27.49
N ALA A 532 4.14 -21.12 -28.50
CA ALA A 532 4.35 -21.51 -29.90
C ALA A 532 5.63 -20.89 -30.51
N GLU A 533 6.04 -19.71 -30.04
CA GLU A 533 7.27 -19.03 -30.48
C GLU A 533 8.56 -19.61 -29.85
N HIS A 534 8.45 -20.49 -28.85
CA HIS A 534 9.62 -21.06 -28.17
C HIS A 534 10.30 -22.14 -29.05
N PRO A 535 11.59 -22.01 -29.38
CA PRO A 535 12.30 -22.92 -30.29
C PRO A 535 12.63 -24.30 -29.66
N GLU A 536 12.60 -24.42 -28.33
CA GLU A 536 12.94 -25.66 -27.61
C GLU A 536 11.70 -26.56 -27.43
N GLN A 537 11.74 -27.74 -28.04
CA GLN A 537 10.67 -28.75 -28.01
C GLN A 537 10.75 -29.65 -26.77
N GLY A 538 10.94 -29.08 -25.58
CA GLY A 538 10.94 -29.88 -24.35
C GLY A 538 9.60 -30.59 -24.13
N ALA A 539 9.61 -31.78 -23.51
CA ALA A 539 8.39 -32.57 -23.26
C ALA A 539 7.26 -31.79 -22.57
N PHE A 540 7.61 -30.82 -21.70
CA PHE A 540 6.65 -29.92 -21.06
C PHE A 540 5.96 -28.95 -22.04
N VAL A 541 6.71 -28.39 -23.00
CA VAL A 541 6.17 -27.46 -24.02
C VAL A 541 5.20 -28.19 -24.95
N VAL A 542 5.53 -29.43 -25.32
CA VAL A 542 4.67 -30.31 -26.13
C VAL A 542 3.38 -30.63 -25.38
N TRP A 543 3.49 -31.04 -24.11
CA TRP A 543 2.35 -31.33 -23.24
C TRP A 543 1.37 -30.14 -23.10
N VAL A 544 1.89 -28.91 -22.95
CA VAL A 544 1.06 -27.69 -22.88
C VAL A 544 0.33 -27.42 -24.21
N ARG A 545 0.99 -27.65 -25.35
CA ARG A 545 0.38 -27.46 -26.69
C ARG A 545 -0.72 -28.46 -26.99
N GLU A 546 -0.54 -29.72 -26.59
CA GLU A 546 -1.52 -30.79 -26.83
C GLU A 546 -2.77 -30.63 -25.96
N ARG A 547 -2.64 -30.07 -24.75
CA ARG A 547 -3.71 -30.00 -23.75
C ARG A 547 -4.40 -28.61 -23.67
N GLN A 548 -4.64 -27.98 -24.81
CA GLN A 548 -5.33 -26.67 -24.86
C GLN A 548 -6.87 -26.76 -24.86
N THR A 549 -7.45 -27.96 -24.89
CA THR A 549 -8.91 -28.19 -24.92
C THR A 549 -9.45 -28.72 -23.57
N GLY A 550 -10.77 -28.60 -23.35
CA GLY A 550 -11.44 -29.11 -22.14
C GLY A 550 -11.12 -28.34 -20.84
N TRP A 551 -11.31 -28.97 -19.67
CA TRP A 551 -11.02 -28.38 -18.36
C TRP A 551 -9.51 -28.35 -18.03
N ILE A 552 -8.75 -29.31 -18.58
CA ILE A 552 -7.30 -29.41 -18.44
C ILE A 552 -6.59 -28.16 -19.00
N ARG A 553 -7.23 -27.44 -19.93
CA ARG A 553 -6.71 -26.18 -20.49
C ARG A 553 -6.34 -25.13 -19.44
N PHE A 554 -7.07 -25.06 -18.32
CA PHE A 554 -6.76 -24.10 -17.26
C PHE A 554 -5.51 -24.49 -16.48
N VAL A 555 -5.33 -25.80 -16.24
CA VAL A 555 -4.14 -26.35 -15.59
C VAL A 555 -2.92 -26.16 -16.50
N ALA A 556 -3.05 -26.49 -17.79
CA ALA A 556 -1.99 -26.30 -18.78
C ALA A 556 -1.59 -24.83 -18.93
N ALA A 557 -2.57 -23.92 -19.01
CA ALA A 557 -2.30 -22.47 -19.09
C ALA A 557 -1.63 -21.93 -17.81
N THR A 558 -2.03 -22.40 -16.63
CA THR A 558 -1.43 -21.99 -15.35
C THR A 558 0.01 -22.50 -15.23
N ALA A 559 0.26 -23.77 -15.58
CA ALA A 559 1.60 -24.34 -15.59
C ALA A 559 2.51 -23.62 -16.60
N ALA A 560 2.00 -23.33 -17.80
CA ALA A 560 2.72 -22.58 -18.83
C ALA A 560 3.02 -21.13 -18.39
N ALA A 561 2.07 -20.46 -17.72
CA ALA A 561 2.29 -19.14 -17.14
C ALA A 561 3.40 -19.18 -16.08
N GLY A 562 3.38 -20.18 -15.18
CA GLY A 562 4.42 -20.39 -14.16
C GLY A 562 5.80 -20.61 -14.78
N TYR A 563 5.88 -21.44 -15.82
CA TYR A 563 7.12 -21.69 -16.56
C TYR A 563 7.67 -20.42 -17.25
N LEU A 564 6.82 -19.69 -17.97
CA LEU A 564 7.19 -18.44 -18.63
C LEU A 564 7.62 -17.36 -17.61
N LEU A 565 6.96 -17.29 -16.46
CA LEU A 565 7.34 -16.40 -15.36
C LEU A 565 8.71 -16.78 -14.79
N ALA A 566 8.95 -18.06 -14.49
CA ALA A 566 10.22 -18.53 -13.96
C ALA A 566 11.38 -18.21 -14.91
N GLN A 567 11.21 -18.46 -16.22
CA GLN A 567 12.21 -18.08 -17.23
C GLN A 567 12.39 -16.57 -17.35
N GLY A 568 11.29 -15.80 -17.29
CA GLY A 568 11.31 -14.34 -17.35
C GLY A 568 12.08 -13.73 -16.17
N VAL A 569 11.80 -14.22 -14.96
CA VAL A 569 12.50 -13.86 -13.72
C VAL A 569 13.96 -14.27 -13.82
N GLY A 570 14.28 -15.50 -14.24
CA GLY A 570 15.65 -15.97 -14.44
C GLY A 570 16.45 -15.06 -15.38
N ARG A 571 15.89 -14.69 -16.54
CA ARG A 571 16.51 -13.76 -17.50
C ARG A 571 16.62 -12.34 -16.96
N TRP A 572 15.65 -11.87 -16.17
CA TRP A 572 15.71 -10.55 -15.52
C TRP A 572 16.81 -10.51 -14.46
N THR A 573 16.86 -11.53 -13.60
CA THR A 573 17.88 -11.69 -12.56
C THR A 573 19.26 -11.81 -13.18
N MET A 574 19.44 -12.63 -14.23
CA MET A 574 20.71 -12.72 -14.96
C MET A 574 21.14 -11.39 -15.58
N ARG A 575 20.21 -10.60 -16.13
CA ARG A 575 20.52 -9.26 -16.64
C ARG A 575 20.91 -8.27 -15.53
N ARG A 576 20.28 -8.36 -14.36
CA ARG A 576 20.62 -7.53 -13.19
C ARG A 576 21.96 -7.91 -12.59
N LEU A 577 22.22 -9.22 -12.48
CA LEU A 577 23.48 -9.76 -12.04
C LEU A 577 24.59 -9.45 -13.04
N GLY A 578 24.38 -9.56 -14.35
CA GLY A 578 25.39 -9.28 -15.37
C GLY A 578 25.93 -7.85 -15.42
N GLY A 579 25.30 -6.89 -14.72
CA GLY A 579 25.78 -5.52 -14.54
C GLY A 579 26.76 -5.31 -13.38
N LEU A 580 26.96 -6.34 -12.54
CA LEU A 580 27.92 -6.33 -11.43
C LEU A 580 29.25 -6.94 -11.90
N GLU A 581 30.37 -6.34 -11.50
CA GLU A 581 31.69 -6.73 -11.97
C GLU A 581 32.13 -8.10 -11.42
N THR A 582 31.63 -8.45 -10.23
CA THR A 582 31.84 -9.72 -9.51
C THR A 582 31.19 -10.91 -10.19
N THR A 583 29.93 -10.78 -10.62
CA THR A 583 29.21 -11.82 -11.38
C THR A 583 29.79 -12.01 -12.76
N ARG A 584 30.33 -10.97 -13.41
CA ARG A 584 31.04 -11.14 -14.70
C ARG A 584 32.27 -12.03 -14.56
N ARG A 585 33.00 -11.95 -13.44
CA ARG A 585 34.12 -12.85 -13.10
C ARG A 585 33.65 -14.28 -12.80
N VAL A 586 32.55 -14.44 -12.07
CA VAL A 586 31.96 -15.76 -11.77
C VAL A 586 31.39 -16.42 -13.02
N LEU A 587 30.67 -15.68 -13.87
CA LEU A 587 30.17 -16.18 -15.16
C LEU A 587 31.34 -16.54 -16.07
N ALA A 588 32.39 -15.72 -16.14
CA ALA A 588 33.59 -16.05 -16.90
C ALA A 588 34.26 -17.33 -16.38
N TYR A 589 34.33 -17.53 -15.07
CA TYR A 589 34.85 -18.76 -14.47
C TYR A 589 33.97 -19.98 -14.78
N LEU A 590 32.64 -19.86 -14.65
CA LEU A 590 31.69 -20.93 -14.96
C LEU A 590 31.66 -21.24 -16.47
N PHE A 591 31.70 -20.23 -17.34
CA PHE A 591 31.85 -20.43 -18.77
C PHE A 591 33.20 -21.07 -19.10
N ARG A 592 34.30 -20.68 -18.45
CA ARG A 592 35.60 -21.32 -18.66
C ARG A 592 35.59 -22.77 -18.21
N ARG A 593 34.85 -23.09 -17.13
CA ARG A 593 34.66 -24.45 -16.62
C ARG A 593 33.75 -25.29 -17.51
N GLU A 594 32.67 -24.70 -18.03
CA GLU A 594 31.75 -25.39 -18.93
C GLU A 594 32.34 -25.55 -20.32
N VAL A 595 33.12 -24.57 -20.81
CA VAL A 595 33.93 -24.69 -22.02
C VAL A 595 35.08 -25.67 -21.81
N ALA A 596 35.68 -25.77 -20.61
CA ALA A 596 36.65 -26.83 -20.32
C ALA A 596 36.00 -28.23 -20.28
N LYS A 597 34.78 -28.34 -19.74
CA LYS A 597 33.99 -29.58 -19.79
C LYS A 597 33.55 -29.93 -21.21
N GLN A 598 33.10 -28.96 -21.99
CA GLN A 598 32.72 -29.15 -23.39
C GLN A 598 33.96 -29.43 -24.22
N ALA A 599 35.08 -28.76 -24.02
CA ALA A 599 36.36 -29.07 -24.68
C ALA A 599 36.86 -30.46 -24.28
N ALA A 600 36.70 -30.90 -23.03
CA ALA A 600 37.01 -32.28 -22.64
C ALA A 600 36.05 -33.30 -23.29
N ALA A 601 34.76 -32.98 -23.43
CA ALA A 601 33.78 -33.79 -24.14
C ALA A 601 33.97 -33.77 -25.67
N THR A 602 34.49 -32.66 -26.22
CA THR A 602 34.75 -32.48 -27.65
C THR A 602 36.12 -33.06 -28.03
N ALA A 603 37.12 -33.03 -27.14
CA ALA A 603 38.39 -33.75 -27.29
C ALA A 603 38.19 -35.28 -27.29
N ALA A 604 37.17 -35.77 -26.58
CA ALA A 604 36.71 -37.16 -26.70
C ALA A 604 36.00 -37.45 -28.04
N ALA A 605 35.44 -36.42 -28.70
CA ALA A 605 34.75 -36.51 -30.00
C ALA A 605 35.63 -36.11 -31.21
N GLU A 606 36.83 -35.54 -30.99
CA GLU A 606 37.76 -35.05 -32.02
C GLU A 606 38.31 -36.16 -32.93
N HIS A 607 38.16 -37.42 -32.54
CA HIS A 607 38.49 -38.56 -33.39
C HIS A 607 37.48 -38.80 -34.53
N SER A 608 36.42 -37.99 -34.64
CA SER A 608 35.32 -38.15 -35.61
C SER A 608 34.89 -36.83 -36.27
N LEU A 609 35.82 -35.90 -36.52
CA LEU A 609 35.50 -34.70 -37.30
C LEU A 609 36.17 -34.76 -38.67
N THR A 610 35.35 -34.97 -39.71
CA THR A 610 35.76 -34.91 -41.10
C THR A 610 36.15 -33.47 -41.46
N ARG A 611 37.38 -33.28 -41.92
CA ARG A 611 37.87 -31.99 -42.40
C ARG A 611 36.98 -31.52 -43.56
N ILE A 612 36.44 -30.31 -43.44
CA ILE A 612 35.66 -29.68 -44.51
C ILE A 612 36.57 -29.56 -45.75
N ASP A 613 36.04 -29.95 -46.91
CA ASP A 613 36.73 -29.85 -48.19
C ASP A 613 37.32 -28.43 -48.37
N PRO A 614 38.62 -28.28 -48.69
CA PRO A 614 39.27 -26.99 -48.94
C PRO A 614 38.50 -26.05 -49.87
N ALA A 615 37.80 -26.60 -50.87
CA ALA A 615 36.97 -25.82 -51.80
C ALA A 615 35.72 -25.21 -51.13
N CYS A 616 35.13 -25.91 -50.15
CA CYS A 616 34.03 -25.38 -49.33
C CYS A 616 34.53 -24.37 -48.30
N TYR A 617 35.74 -24.57 -47.76
CA TYR A 617 36.31 -23.68 -46.76
C TYR A 617 36.55 -22.26 -47.32
N SER A 618 37.00 -22.16 -48.57
CA SER A 618 37.17 -20.87 -49.25
C SER A 618 35.87 -20.10 -49.45
N THR A 619 34.71 -20.79 -49.49
CA THR A 619 33.39 -20.15 -49.60
C THR A 619 32.96 -19.48 -48.30
N PHE A 620 33.54 -19.89 -47.16
CA PHE A 620 33.28 -19.31 -45.84
C PHE A 620 34.36 -18.30 -45.40
N ASP A 621 35.29 -17.95 -46.29
CA ASP A 621 36.30 -16.95 -46.01
C ASP A 621 35.62 -15.59 -45.73
N PRO A 622 35.90 -14.92 -44.60
CA PRO A 622 35.33 -13.62 -44.27
C PRO A 622 35.62 -12.51 -45.29
N GLU A 623 36.56 -12.74 -46.23
CA GLU A 623 36.83 -11.84 -47.36
C GLU A 623 36.03 -12.21 -48.63
N HIS A 624 35.47 -13.42 -48.73
CA HIS A 624 34.60 -13.84 -49.84
C HIS A 624 33.13 -13.54 -49.53
N TYR A 625 32.58 -12.53 -50.21
CA TYR A 625 31.16 -12.15 -50.12
C TYR A 625 30.43 -12.56 -51.40
N GLU A 626 29.58 -13.60 -51.35
CA GLU A 626 28.66 -13.87 -52.45
C GLU A 626 27.62 -12.73 -52.60
N ARG A 627 27.44 -12.30 -53.86
CA ARG A 627 26.96 -10.97 -54.28
C ARG A 627 25.43 -10.72 -54.21
N LYS A 628 24.65 -11.46 -53.42
CA LYS A 628 23.20 -11.19 -53.27
C LYS A 628 22.77 -11.15 -51.81
N PRO A 629 22.71 -9.95 -51.18
CA PRO A 629 22.10 -9.83 -49.86
C PRO A 629 20.61 -10.21 -49.95
N ILE A 630 20.10 -10.93 -48.95
CA ILE A 630 18.67 -11.22 -48.83
C ILE A 630 17.94 -9.88 -48.62
N GLU A 631 17.26 -9.40 -49.66
CA GLU A 631 16.70 -8.05 -49.71
C GLU A 631 15.60 -7.81 -48.67
N GLU A 632 14.89 -8.88 -48.27
CA GLU A 632 13.79 -8.83 -47.31
C GLU A 632 14.25 -8.52 -45.88
N VAL A 633 15.45 -8.98 -45.51
CA VAL A 633 15.95 -8.87 -44.13
C VAL A 633 16.31 -7.41 -43.84
N GLY A 634 15.55 -6.76 -42.97
CA GLY A 634 15.81 -5.37 -42.59
C GLY A 634 15.37 -4.32 -43.61
N LYS A 635 14.50 -4.68 -44.58
CA LYS A 635 14.02 -3.77 -45.63
C LYS A 635 13.26 -2.57 -45.05
N GLY A 636 12.30 -2.82 -44.15
CA GLY A 636 11.51 -1.75 -43.53
C GLY A 636 12.35 -0.78 -42.68
N GLN A 637 13.39 -1.28 -42.00
CA GLN A 637 14.34 -0.44 -41.27
C GLN A 637 15.22 0.38 -42.22
N LEU A 638 15.62 -0.21 -43.36
CA LEU A 638 16.37 0.51 -44.39
C LEU A 638 15.53 1.64 -44.99
N ASP A 639 14.26 1.38 -45.31
CA ASP A 639 13.30 2.38 -45.82
C ASP A 639 13.09 3.52 -44.82
N ALA A 640 12.96 3.20 -43.53
CA ALA A 640 12.81 4.20 -42.47
C ALA A 640 14.07 5.09 -42.33
N VAL A 641 15.26 4.51 -42.43
CA VAL A 641 16.53 5.27 -42.38
C VAL A 641 16.71 6.15 -43.61
N VAL A 642 16.39 5.65 -44.81
CA VAL A 642 16.40 6.46 -46.04
C VAL A 642 15.45 7.66 -45.91
N THR A 643 14.23 7.43 -45.43
CA THR A 643 13.24 8.51 -45.20
C THR A 643 13.74 9.54 -44.18
N LEU A 644 14.46 9.10 -43.14
CA LEU A 644 15.06 10.00 -42.14
C LEU A 644 16.20 10.84 -42.73
N ILE A 645 17.05 10.25 -43.57
CA ILE A 645 18.16 10.95 -44.25
C ILE A 645 17.62 11.98 -45.25
N GLU A 646 16.53 11.68 -45.94
CA GLU A 646 15.86 12.61 -46.85
C GLU A 646 15.11 13.74 -46.13
N SER A 647 14.86 13.59 -44.82
CA SER A 647 14.20 14.63 -44.04
C SER A 647 15.13 15.84 -43.82
N PRO A 648 14.61 17.08 -43.81
CA PRO A 648 15.42 18.28 -43.61
C PRO A 648 16.01 18.42 -42.19
N ARG A 649 15.80 17.43 -41.31
CA ARG A 649 16.29 17.44 -39.93
C ARG A 649 17.57 16.63 -39.82
N SER A 650 18.60 17.21 -39.21
CA SER A 650 19.81 16.47 -38.86
C SER A 650 19.49 15.45 -37.78
N THR A 651 19.62 14.16 -38.10
CA THR A 651 19.35 13.05 -37.18
C THR A 651 20.63 12.26 -36.89
N LEU A 652 20.83 11.89 -35.63
CA LEU A 652 21.85 10.91 -35.24
C LEU A 652 21.19 9.53 -35.12
N SER A 653 21.64 8.59 -35.95
CA SER A 653 21.11 7.23 -36.01
C SER A 653 22.18 6.22 -35.63
N ALA A 654 21.84 5.24 -34.78
CA ALA A 654 22.75 4.18 -34.35
C ALA A 654 22.16 2.81 -34.75
N VAL A 655 22.95 2.00 -35.47
CA VAL A 655 22.58 0.62 -35.85
C VAL A 655 23.16 -0.33 -34.79
N ILE A 656 22.28 -0.88 -33.96
CA ILE A 656 22.66 -1.77 -32.84
C ILE A 656 22.18 -3.18 -33.15
N GLY A 657 23.06 -4.16 -32.93
CA GLY A 657 22.75 -5.56 -33.10
C GLY A 657 23.88 -6.44 -32.58
N GLU A 658 23.58 -7.70 -32.29
CA GLU A 658 24.58 -8.67 -31.83
C GLU A 658 25.68 -8.89 -32.89
N ARG A 659 26.83 -9.43 -32.49
CA ARG A 659 27.93 -9.78 -33.40
C ARG A 659 27.40 -10.78 -34.45
N GLY A 660 27.72 -10.58 -35.73
CA GLY A 660 27.27 -11.44 -36.82
C GLY A 660 25.87 -11.16 -37.38
N LYS A 661 25.07 -10.25 -36.80
CA LYS A 661 23.70 -9.92 -37.30
C LYS A 661 23.65 -9.04 -38.57
N GLY A 662 24.74 -9.01 -39.36
CA GLY A 662 24.74 -8.28 -40.64
C GLY A 662 24.72 -6.75 -40.56
N LYS A 663 25.19 -6.13 -39.47
CA LYS A 663 25.26 -4.65 -39.32
C LYS A 663 26.06 -3.99 -40.46
N THR A 664 27.22 -4.55 -40.80
CA THR A 664 28.06 -4.07 -41.90
C THR A 664 27.34 -4.20 -43.24
N SER A 665 26.65 -5.33 -43.45
CA SER A 665 25.82 -5.55 -44.64
C SER A 665 24.68 -4.54 -44.74
N PHE A 666 24.02 -4.22 -43.62
CA PHE A 666 22.97 -3.20 -43.57
C PHE A 666 23.49 -1.80 -43.96
N LEU A 667 24.65 -1.39 -43.41
CA LEU A 667 25.26 -0.09 -43.74
C LEU A 667 25.71 -0.01 -45.21
N ARG A 668 26.27 -1.10 -45.76
CA ARG A 668 26.63 -1.15 -47.19
C ARG A 668 25.41 -1.12 -48.11
N ARG A 669 24.29 -1.75 -47.74
CA ARG A 669 23.03 -1.60 -48.51
C ARG A 669 22.51 -0.18 -48.49
N LEU A 670 22.68 0.53 -47.37
CA LEU A 670 22.32 1.95 -47.27
C LEU A 670 23.19 2.80 -48.20
N GLU A 671 24.50 2.55 -48.21
CA GLU A 671 25.47 3.16 -49.14
C GLU A 671 25.10 2.90 -50.62
N GLN A 672 24.83 1.64 -50.98
CA GLN A 672 24.42 1.25 -52.34
C GLN A 672 23.12 1.93 -52.78
N ARG A 673 22.16 2.11 -51.86
CA ARG A 673 20.84 2.66 -52.18
C ARG A 673 20.84 4.19 -52.32
N MET A 674 21.69 4.89 -51.58
CA MET A 674 21.75 6.36 -51.60
C MET A 674 22.82 6.92 -52.55
N GLY A 675 23.76 6.08 -52.99
CA GLY A 675 24.88 6.45 -53.85
C GLY A 675 26.07 7.05 -53.09
N PRO A 676 27.30 6.93 -53.63
CA PRO A 676 28.53 7.36 -52.97
C PRO A 676 28.65 8.89 -52.79
N GLU A 677 27.88 9.67 -53.54
CA GLU A 677 27.90 11.14 -53.47
C GLU A 677 27.16 11.70 -52.25
N ARG A 678 26.18 10.93 -51.71
CA ARG A 678 25.32 11.37 -50.60
C ARG A 678 25.70 10.75 -49.26
N ILE A 679 26.54 9.71 -49.26
CA ILE A 679 27.00 9.01 -48.07
C ILE A 679 28.52 8.95 -48.06
N LYS A 680 29.12 9.49 -47.00
CA LYS A 680 30.54 9.31 -46.69
C LYS A 680 30.69 8.28 -45.57
N VAL A 681 31.41 7.19 -45.84
CA VAL A 681 31.63 6.11 -44.87
C VAL A 681 33.01 6.26 -44.23
N VAL A 682 33.05 6.31 -42.90
CA VAL A 682 34.30 6.27 -42.14
C VAL A 682 34.39 4.98 -41.36
N SER A 683 35.41 4.18 -41.64
CA SER A 683 35.77 3.06 -40.77
C SER A 683 36.60 3.58 -39.59
N CYS A 684 36.17 3.27 -38.37
CA CYS A 684 36.87 3.67 -37.15
C CYS A 684 38.22 2.94 -37.07
N PRO A 685 39.36 3.66 -37.03
CA PRO A 685 40.67 3.04 -36.90
C PRO A 685 40.90 2.50 -35.48
N GLU A 686 41.82 1.55 -35.34
CA GLU A 686 42.18 0.95 -34.04
C GLU A 686 42.79 1.94 -33.05
N ILE A 687 43.26 3.09 -33.54
CA ILE A 687 43.86 4.20 -32.78
C ILE A 687 42.78 4.98 -31.97
N GLY A 688 41.50 4.61 -32.09
CA GLY A 688 40.42 5.18 -31.28
C GLY A 688 39.89 6.52 -31.80
N LEU A 689 39.37 7.35 -30.90
CA LEU A 689 38.63 8.57 -31.23
C LEU A 689 39.48 9.59 -32.01
N GLU A 690 40.75 9.75 -31.66
CA GLU A 690 41.66 10.68 -32.34
C GLU A 690 41.85 10.28 -33.81
N GLY A 691 42.08 8.99 -34.07
CA GLY A 691 42.18 8.49 -35.44
C GLY A 691 40.86 8.60 -36.22
N LEU A 692 39.72 8.46 -35.55
CA LEU A 692 38.41 8.67 -36.17
C LEU A 692 38.22 10.14 -36.57
N MET A 693 38.59 11.08 -35.70
CA MET A 693 38.47 12.52 -35.97
C MET A 693 39.36 12.95 -37.14
N LEU A 694 40.59 12.43 -37.22
CA LEU A 694 41.49 12.63 -38.37
C LEU A 694 40.89 12.14 -39.69
N ARG A 695 40.25 10.95 -39.69
CA ARG A 695 39.59 10.42 -40.88
C ARG A 695 38.35 11.23 -41.27
N ILE A 696 37.61 11.75 -40.29
CA ILE A 696 36.46 12.64 -40.55
C ILE A 696 36.94 13.98 -41.11
N ALA A 697 38.01 14.55 -40.57
CA ALA A 697 38.62 15.79 -41.07
C ALA A 697 39.07 15.62 -42.54
N ALA A 698 39.76 14.52 -42.84
CA ALA A 698 40.18 14.20 -44.21
C ALA A 698 39.01 14.13 -45.22
N LEU A 699 37.79 13.79 -44.80
CA LEU A 699 36.61 13.79 -45.66
C LEU A 699 36.05 15.18 -45.97
N THR A 700 36.37 16.18 -45.16
CA THR A 700 35.93 17.57 -45.34
C THR A 700 36.88 18.40 -46.20
N GLY A 701 38.02 17.83 -46.61
CA GLY A 701 39.05 18.51 -47.40
C GLY A 701 40.09 19.26 -46.56
N ASP A 702 39.82 19.50 -45.28
CA ASP A 702 40.77 20.09 -44.32
C ASP A 702 41.28 19.01 -43.36
N ARG A 703 42.54 18.60 -43.52
CA ARG A 703 43.16 17.51 -42.75
C ARG A 703 43.57 17.93 -41.33
N GLU A 704 43.60 19.23 -41.02
CA GLU A 704 44.03 19.76 -39.72
C GLU A 704 42.85 20.29 -38.87
N ALA A 705 41.64 20.31 -39.43
CA ALA A 705 40.45 20.75 -38.72
C ALA A 705 40.17 19.91 -37.46
N THR A 706 40.16 20.57 -36.30
CA THR A 706 39.84 19.95 -35.00
C THR A 706 38.74 20.72 -34.26
N GLY A 707 37.98 20.02 -33.42
CA GLY A 707 36.96 20.61 -32.55
C GLY A 707 35.91 21.46 -33.31
N PRO A 708 35.75 22.76 -32.98
CA PRO A 708 34.74 23.61 -33.60
C PRO A 708 34.98 23.87 -35.09
N ALA A 709 36.24 23.95 -35.53
CA ALA A 709 36.58 24.13 -36.95
C ALA A 709 36.15 22.92 -37.79
N LEU A 710 36.31 21.71 -37.26
CA LEU A 710 35.79 20.49 -37.92
C LEU A 710 34.26 20.47 -37.97
N ALA A 711 33.58 20.95 -36.93
CA ALA A 711 32.12 21.02 -36.90
C ALA A 711 31.54 22.07 -37.85
N GLU A 712 32.34 23.08 -38.21
CA GLU A 712 32.03 24.08 -39.23
C GLU A 712 32.30 23.51 -40.64
N ALA A 713 33.45 22.89 -40.86
CA ALA A 713 33.77 22.18 -42.10
C ALA A 713 32.75 21.09 -42.45
N LEU A 714 32.29 20.31 -41.46
CA LEU A 714 31.22 19.32 -41.64
C LEU A 714 29.85 19.94 -41.93
N ARG A 715 29.59 21.15 -41.43
CA ARG A 715 28.35 21.89 -41.73
C ARG A 715 28.37 22.41 -43.15
N ASP A 716 29.48 22.98 -43.60
CA ASP A 716 29.66 23.49 -44.95
C ASP A 716 29.63 22.36 -45.99
N ASP A 717 30.29 21.24 -45.71
CA ASP A 717 30.23 20.03 -46.54
C ASP A 717 28.81 19.40 -46.54
N GLY A 718 28.12 19.42 -45.40
CA GLY A 718 26.72 19.02 -45.28
C GLY A 718 25.73 19.91 -46.02
N LEU A 719 26.06 21.19 -46.23
CA LEU A 719 25.28 22.13 -47.05
C LEU A 719 25.55 21.90 -48.54
N ARG A 720 26.80 21.61 -48.93
CA ARG A 720 27.17 21.27 -50.32
C ARG A 720 26.53 19.96 -50.79
N THR A 721 26.51 18.92 -49.95
CA THR A 721 25.86 17.63 -50.25
C THR A 721 24.32 17.68 -50.25
N ARG A 722 23.72 18.74 -49.67
CA ARG A 722 22.29 19.02 -49.73
C ARG A 722 21.87 19.84 -50.96
N ALA A 723 22.80 20.49 -51.64
CA ALA A 723 22.52 21.16 -52.91
C ALA A 723 22.11 20.12 -53.94
N ARG A 724 20.92 20.26 -54.52
CA ARG A 724 20.47 19.44 -55.64
C ARG A 724 21.40 19.70 -56.85
N PRO A 725 21.56 18.72 -57.77
CA PRO A 725 22.31 18.93 -59.01
C PRO A 725 21.75 20.06 -59.87
N ASP A 726 20.44 20.32 -59.76
CA ASP A 726 19.79 21.50 -60.33
C ASP A 726 19.71 22.58 -59.24
N GLY A 727 20.44 23.69 -59.43
CA GLY A 727 20.70 24.75 -58.45
C GLY A 727 19.46 25.48 -57.89
N ASP A 728 19.71 26.56 -57.13
CA ASP A 728 18.75 27.43 -56.41
C ASP A 728 17.64 28.02 -57.30
N GLN A 729 16.75 27.19 -57.82
CA GLN A 729 15.60 27.63 -58.58
C GLN A 729 14.52 28.10 -57.62
N ALA A 730 14.10 29.34 -57.78
CA ALA A 730 13.01 29.89 -57.02
C ALA A 730 11.69 29.22 -57.40
N ALA A 731 10.70 29.23 -56.50
CA ALA A 731 9.41 28.57 -56.74
C ALA A 731 8.71 29.04 -58.04
N TRP A 732 8.93 30.29 -58.45
CA TRP A 732 8.40 30.84 -59.71
C TRP A 732 9.14 30.37 -60.96
N GLU A 733 10.43 30.06 -60.86
CA GLU A 733 11.22 29.49 -61.96
C GLU A 733 10.81 28.04 -62.21
N VAL A 734 10.65 27.26 -61.13
CA VAL A 734 10.15 25.88 -61.20
C VAL A 734 8.73 25.86 -61.77
N TRP A 735 7.86 26.76 -61.30
CA TRP A 735 6.49 26.86 -61.80
C TRP A 735 6.42 27.28 -63.26
N ALA A 736 7.23 28.26 -63.70
CA ALA A 736 7.30 28.68 -65.10
C ALA A 736 7.76 27.54 -66.02
N ALA A 737 8.76 26.76 -65.60
CA ALA A 737 9.25 25.61 -66.35
C ALA A 737 8.19 24.51 -66.55
N HIS A 738 7.28 24.33 -65.58
CA HIS A 738 6.27 23.26 -65.62
C HIS A 738 4.91 23.71 -66.18
N THR A 739 4.67 25.02 -66.28
CA THR A 739 3.41 25.58 -66.81
C THR A 739 3.50 26.00 -68.28
N GLY A 740 4.69 26.03 -68.88
CA GLY A 740 4.88 26.33 -70.30
C GLY A 740 4.12 25.39 -71.24
N ASP A 741 3.91 24.13 -70.82
CA ASP A 741 3.25 23.09 -71.61
C ASP A 741 1.75 22.92 -71.28
N LEU A 742 1.19 23.72 -70.37
CA LEU A 742 -0.20 23.59 -69.94
C LEU A 742 -1.14 24.54 -70.71
N PRO A 743 -2.36 24.09 -71.09
CA PRO A 743 -3.33 24.92 -71.77
C PRO A 743 -3.78 26.10 -70.89
N ARG A 744 -3.86 27.30 -71.49
CA ARG A 744 -4.36 28.51 -70.81
C ARG A 744 -5.78 28.84 -71.28
N PRO A 745 -6.73 29.13 -70.37
CA PRO A 745 -6.57 29.17 -68.90
C PRO A 745 -6.40 27.77 -68.27
N LEU A 746 -5.65 27.69 -67.16
CA LEU A 746 -5.44 26.45 -66.42
C LEU A 746 -6.80 25.86 -66.01
N ALA A 747 -7.09 24.63 -66.46
CA ALA A 747 -8.38 23.98 -66.25
C ALA A 747 -8.67 23.72 -64.77
N GLU A 748 -7.64 23.39 -63.99
CA GLU A 748 -7.80 22.98 -62.60
C GLU A 748 -7.78 24.19 -61.64
N PRO A 749 -8.78 24.30 -60.73
CA PRO A 749 -8.82 25.39 -59.75
C PRO A 749 -7.62 25.36 -58.79
N GLU A 750 -7.09 24.18 -58.48
CA GLU A 750 -5.91 24.01 -57.62
C GLU A 750 -4.65 24.56 -58.31
N LEU A 751 -4.49 24.34 -59.62
CA LEU A 751 -3.35 24.88 -60.38
C LEU A 751 -3.43 26.41 -60.51
N ARG A 752 -4.64 26.98 -60.64
CA ARG A 752 -4.83 28.44 -60.60
C ARG A 752 -4.48 29.03 -59.23
N ALA A 753 -4.80 28.34 -58.15
CA ALA A 753 -4.42 28.76 -56.79
C ALA A 753 -2.90 28.71 -56.59
N VAL A 754 -2.22 27.69 -57.11
CA VAL A 754 -0.76 27.62 -57.11
C VAL A 754 -0.15 28.75 -57.94
N GLU A 755 -0.68 29.05 -59.12
CA GLU A 755 -0.20 30.16 -59.97
C GLU A 755 -0.30 31.52 -59.24
N ALA A 756 -1.43 31.80 -58.60
CA ALA A 756 -1.63 33.04 -57.84
C ALA A 756 -0.66 33.15 -56.64
N ALA A 757 -0.46 32.06 -55.90
CA ALA A 757 0.46 32.03 -54.76
C ALA A 757 1.93 32.14 -55.19
N VAL A 758 2.30 31.54 -56.34
CA VAL A 758 3.64 31.68 -56.91
C VAL A 758 3.89 33.11 -57.39
N GLN A 759 2.92 33.76 -58.02
CA GLN A 759 3.01 35.19 -58.38
C GLN A 759 3.19 36.07 -57.15
N GLN A 760 2.51 35.76 -56.05
CA GLN A 760 2.68 36.46 -54.77
C GLN A 760 4.10 36.28 -54.19
N LEU A 761 4.71 35.10 -54.34
CA LEU A 761 6.12 34.90 -53.95
C LEU A 761 7.08 35.68 -54.86
N HIS A 762 6.80 35.73 -56.16
CA HIS A 762 7.60 36.47 -57.12
C HIS A 762 7.54 37.99 -56.89
N ALA A 763 6.38 38.53 -56.48
CA ALA A 763 6.25 39.94 -56.10
C ALA A 763 7.13 40.34 -54.89
N HIS A 764 7.58 39.37 -54.09
CA HIS A 764 8.50 39.57 -52.98
C HIS A 764 9.94 39.11 -53.28
N GLU A 765 10.29 38.91 -54.55
CA GLU A 765 11.61 38.45 -54.98
C GLU A 765 12.74 39.33 -54.44
N ALA A 766 12.59 40.65 -54.52
CA ALA A 766 13.61 41.59 -54.04
C ALA A 766 13.89 41.41 -52.54
N ALA A 767 12.86 41.14 -51.73
CA ALA A 767 13.02 40.87 -50.29
C ALA A 767 13.59 39.46 -50.02
N LEU A 768 13.29 38.48 -50.87
CA LEU A 768 13.76 37.09 -50.75
C LEU A 768 15.23 36.93 -51.19
N ARG A 769 15.66 37.68 -52.22
CA ARG A 769 17.04 37.64 -52.76
C ARG A 769 17.94 38.73 -52.18
N GLY A 770 17.40 39.88 -51.79
CA GLY A 770 18.17 41.08 -51.45
C GLY A 770 18.75 41.16 -50.03
N GLY A 771 18.45 40.21 -49.14
CA GLY A 771 19.07 40.15 -47.81
C GLY A 771 18.69 41.27 -46.83
N GLU A 772 17.87 42.25 -47.23
CA GLU A 772 17.33 43.29 -46.33
C GLU A 772 16.35 42.68 -45.32
N LEU A 773 16.82 42.55 -44.08
CA LEU A 773 16.09 41.91 -42.98
C LEU A 773 14.75 42.59 -42.67
N ASP A 774 14.65 43.91 -42.85
CA ASP A 774 13.44 44.68 -42.54
C ASP A 774 12.37 44.52 -43.63
N ALA A 775 12.77 44.52 -44.91
CA ALA A 775 11.88 44.21 -46.03
C ALA A 775 11.36 42.76 -45.95
N LEU A 776 12.24 41.82 -45.57
CA LEU A 776 11.86 40.42 -45.34
C LEU A 776 10.92 40.27 -44.14
N ALA A 777 11.13 41.02 -43.06
CA ALA A 777 10.27 40.99 -41.87
C ALA A 777 8.84 41.47 -42.18
N GLN A 778 8.70 42.52 -42.98
CA GLN A 778 7.39 43.03 -43.43
C GLN A 778 6.68 42.08 -44.41
N ALA A 779 7.43 41.46 -45.34
CA ALA A 779 6.87 40.52 -46.32
C ALA A 779 6.61 39.11 -45.75
N ARG A 780 7.16 38.78 -44.57
CA ARG A 780 7.13 37.43 -43.97
C ARG A 780 5.73 36.80 -43.85
N PRO A 781 4.67 37.52 -43.43
CA PRO A 781 3.33 36.93 -43.33
C PRO A 781 2.78 36.53 -44.70
N ALA A 782 2.98 37.37 -45.72
CA ALA A 782 2.54 37.12 -47.09
C ALA A 782 3.29 35.95 -47.73
N ILE A 783 4.62 35.89 -47.56
CA ILE A 783 5.45 34.79 -48.04
C ILE A 783 5.03 33.45 -47.40
N ARG A 784 4.79 33.43 -46.08
CA ARG A 784 4.35 32.20 -45.39
C ARG A 784 2.98 31.74 -45.86
N ARG A 785 2.06 32.68 -46.08
CA ARG A 785 0.72 32.37 -46.58
C ARG A 785 0.79 31.76 -47.98
N ALA A 786 1.53 32.39 -48.90
CA ALA A 786 1.72 31.87 -50.24
C ALA A 786 2.38 30.47 -50.27
N GLN A 787 3.40 30.23 -49.44
CA GLN A 787 4.02 28.90 -49.32
C GLN A 787 3.05 27.83 -48.78
N GLN A 788 2.14 28.23 -47.89
CA GLN A 788 1.13 27.32 -47.34
C GLN A 788 0.04 27.03 -48.37
N ASP A 789 -0.42 28.04 -49.10
CA ASP A 789 -1.43 27.92 -50.15
C ASP A 789 -0.94 27.01 -51.29
N ILE A 790 0.34 27.13 -51.71
CA ILE A 790 0.95 26.20 -52.69
C ILE A 790 0.89 24.75 -52.19
N ARG A 791 1.28 24.52 -50.93
CA ARG A 791 1.35 23.17 -50.37
C ARG A 791 -0.03 22.53 -50.23
N ASP A 792 -1.01 23.31 -49.80
CA ASP A 792 -2.37 22.82 -49.58
C ASP A 792 -3.07 22.55 -50.93
N ALA A 793 -2.92 23.45 -51.92
CA ALA A 793 -3.45 23.26 -53.26
C ALA A 793 -2.84 22.03 -53.97
N LEU A 794 -1.52 21.83 -53.91
CA LEU A 794 -0.87 20.65 -54.50
C LEU A 794 -1.27 19.35 -53.78
N ARG A 795 -1.46 19.39 -52.45
CA ARG A 795 -1.92 18.24 -51.69
C ARG A 795 -3.35 17.85 -52.06
N ASP A 796 -4.22 18.83 -52.22
CA ASP A 796 -5.61 18.59 -52.59
C ASP A 796 -5.74 18.11 -54.04
N LEU A 797 -4.95 18.67 -54.96
CA LEU A 797 -4.82 18.15 -56.33
C LEU A 797 -4.37 16.69 -56.34
N HIS A 798 -3.32 16.36 -55.57
CA HIS A 798 -2.81 14.99 -55.47
C HIS A 798 -3.85 14.02 -54.88
N ARG A 799 -4.59 14.44 -53.84
CA ARG A 799 -5.69 13.63 -53.28
C ARG A 799 -6.81 13.42 -54.26
N ARG A 800 -7.11 14.41 -55.10
CA ARG A 800 -8.15 14.32 -56.13
C ARG A 800 -7.75 13.37 -57.25
N LEU A 801 -6.51 13.47 -57.74
CA LEU A 801 -5.93 12.56 -58.74
C LEU A 801 -5.75 11.11 -58.25
N LEU A 802 -5.72 10.87 -56.94
CA LEU A 802 -5.72 9.53 -56.36
C LEU A 802 -7.13 8.95 -56.14
N ARG A 803 -8.17 9.78 -56.26
CA ARG A 803 -9.58 9.40 -56.02
C ARG A 803 -10.40 9.26 -57.31
N GLY A 804 -10.00 9.95 -58.38
CA GLY A 804 -10.44 9.67 -59.75
C GLY A 804 -9.48 8.69 -60.39
#